data_AF-A0A9P1D9G0-F1
#
_entry.id   AF-A0A9P1D9G0-F1
#
_cell.length_a   1.000
_cell.length_b   1.000
_cell.length_c   1.000
_cell.angle_alpha   90.00
_cell.angle_beta   90.00
_cell.angle_gamma   90.00
#
_symmetry.space_group_name_H-M   'P 1'
#
loop_
_entity.id
_entity.type
_entity.pdbx_description
1 polymer ?
#
loop_
_entity_poly.entity_id
_entity_poly.type
_entity_poly.pdbx_seq_one_letter_code
_entity_poly.pdbx_strand_id
1 'polypeptide(L)'
;MSVKPIREHAGKALLEKLLPEISGGKHKMGHAGVLVTPSVLDSTSNGSWDKILEQNPWLKTTNLVAKPDQLIKRRGKAGLIAVNKTFDEAKQWVMDRMCKEQKVEHVTGQLTHFLVEPFVPHKQEQEHYICMLSHRYHDEILFYHEGGVDVGDVDAKAERLEIPTGEALTEATVTQKLLTKLNPAKQGNMASFICSLYKFYTDLHFAYLEINPLVMLDDNTVVPLDMAAKLDETANFLTAQKWGELDWPPPFGRAAYPEEALIRDMDGRTGASLKLTILNEKGRVWTMVAGGGASVVYADTVADYGMGHELANYGEYSGAPSTEETFVYAKTLLSLMMKYKHPEGKFLIIGGGIANFTDVAATFTGLIKALQEYADDIKENKIKILIRRAGPNYLEGLRKVKAASDKLGLGIKVYGPETHITAIIPMALGLVDPLPEPDLSAPAGPPVRKMIDLKGAKPVGKGHPPAPAGTKHTLVTATPDTTSIVYGMQNRAVQGMLDFDYMCKRKKPSVEAMIFPFSGCLPVKFYWGTEEILMPVYTTTKEAVQKHPNTSVFVNFASFRSVHETTLEAMNYTNLKTIAIIAEGVPEQQTRDIIKVAEQKGVGIIGPATVGGIKPGCLRIGNTGGMSTTQLDNIVMSRLYRPGSVAYVSKSGGMSNELNNIVARNSDGVYEGVAIGPGLKAFRCLQVVWLTLYHYRTSAVLHVGKVVTATLADDPKAKMLLLLGEVGGLDEYDLIEAKKKGRITKPVIAWCVGTCASCFTTEVQFGHAGAQARGDMETAAAKNKAMKEAGFFVPDSFDKLPDMINQVYTQLVMEGEIVETPEGETPQVPMDYTWAKKLGMIRKPANFISSISDDRGEELTYCGMSISDVFTKDIGIGGVLSLLWFRRQLPEYCTKFIEMILMVTADHGPAVSGAHNTIVTARA
;
A
#
# COMPACT_ATOMS: atom_id res chain seq x y z
N MET A 1 3.72 0.36 -2.27
CA MET A 1 4.92 0.09 -3.11
C MET A 1 4.68 -1.18 -3.92
N SER A 2 5.35 -1.37 -5.07
CA SER A 2 4.97 -2.42 -6.05
C SER A 2 6.17 -2.98 -6.82
N VAL A 3 5.90 -4.05 -7.59
CA VAL A 3 6.76 -4.44 -8.71
C VAL A 3 6.83 -3.31 -9.73
N LYS A 4 8.04 -2.92 -10.13
CA LYS A 4 8.28 -1.80 -11.05
C LYS A 4 9.21 -2.21 -12.21
N PRO A 5 8.94 -1.75 -13.44
CA PRO A 5 9.85 -1.94 -14.55
C PRO A 5 11.15 -1.15 -14.34
N ILE A 6 12.25 -1.72 -14.82
CA ILE A 6 13.55 -1.03 -14.95
C ILE A 6 13.92 -0.87 -16.42
N ARG A 7 14.83 0.07 -16.67
CA ARG A 7 15.46 0.22 -17.99
C ARG A 7 16.25 -1.02 -18.39
N GLU A 8 16.35 -1.27 -19.68
CA GLU A 8 17.14 -2.38 -20.23
C GLU A 8 18.61 -2.25 -19.79
N HIS A 9 19.19 -1.05 -19.90
CA HIS A 9 20.54 -0.75 -19.44
C HIS A 9 20.76 -1.10 -17.96
N ALA A 10 19.79 -0.78 -17.09
CA ALA A 10 19.90 -1.07 -15.66
C ALA A 10 19.88 -2.59 -15.38
N GLY A 11 19.00 -3.32 -16.07
CA GLY A 11 18.97 -4.78 -15.99
C GLY A 11 20.29 -5.42 -16.46
N LYS A 12 20.79 -4.97 -17.62
CA LYS A 12 22.05 -5.46 -18.19
C LYS A 12 23.26 -5.12 -17.35
N ALA A 13 23.34 -3.92 -16.77
CA ALA A 13 24.43 -3.52 -15.88
C ALA A 13 24.47 -4.35 -14.59
N LEU A 14 23.31 -4.70 -14.03
CA LEU A 14 23.23 -5.64 -12.91
C LEU A 14 23.71 -7.04 -13.31
N LEU A 15 23.36 -7.51 -14.51
CA LEU A 15 23.76 -8.81 -15.03
C LEU A 15 25.27 -8.87 -15.32
N GLU A 16 25.85 -7.85 -15.96
CA GLU A 16 27.30 -7.72 -16.18
C GLU A 16 28.09 -7.75 -14.87
N LYS A 17 27.63 -6.98 -13.87
CA LYS A 17 28.25 -6.90 -12.54
C LYS A 17 28.21 -8.23 -11.77
N LEU A 18 27.09 -8.95 -11.80
CA LEU A 18 26.82 -10.04 -10.84
C LEU A 18 26.83 -11.45 -11.44
N LEU A 19 26.60 -11.62 -12.75
CA LEU A 19 26.64 -12.93 -13.41
C LEU A 19 27.99 -13.67 -13.24
N PRO A 20 29.18 -12.99 -13.28
CA PRO A 20 30.44 -13.67 -13.04
C PRO A 20 30.57 -14.22 -11.61
N GLU A 21 30.08 -13.50 -10.60
CA GLU A 21 30.07 -13.95 -9.20
C GLU A 21 29.09 -15.13 -9.03
N ILE A 22 27.85 -14.96 -9.51
CA ILE A 22 26.75 -15.93 -9.35
C ILE A 22 27.06 -17.26 -10.04
N SER A 23 27.73 -17.23 -11.20
CA SER A 23 28.10 -18.41 -11.98
C SER A 23 29.45 -19.05 -11.61
N GLY A 24 30.19 -18.47 -10.66
CA GLY A 24 31.56 -18.90 -10.34
C GLY A 24 32.55 -18.68 -11.49
N GLY A 25 32.35 -17.63 -12.29
CA GLY A 25 33.17 -17.24 -13.42
C GLY A 25 32.87 -17.98 -14.74
N LYS A 26 31.94 -18.94 -14.75
CA LYS A 26 31.55 -19.72 -15.93
C LYS A 26 30.89 -18.86 -17.01
N HIS A 27 30.04 -17.92 -16.61
CA HIS A 27 29.28 -17.05 -17.51
C HIS A 27 29.67 -15.60 -17.28
N LYS A 28 29.83 -14.85 -18.36
CA LYS A 28 30.13 -13.42 -18.36
C LYS A 28 29.32 -12.74 -19.45
N MET A 29 28.80 -11.56 -19.15
CA MET A 29 28.31 -10.64 -20.17
C MET A 29 29.47 -9.74 -20.62
N GLY A 30 29.45 -9.30 -21.89
CA GLY A 30 30.49 -8.43 -22.44
C GLY A 30 30.35 -6.98 -21.95
N HIS A 31 29.43 -6.24 -22.55
CA HIS A 31 29.09 -4.86 -22.15
C HIS A 31 27.58 -4.72 -22.05
N ALA A 32 27.09 -4.05 -21.00
CA ALA A 32 25.68 -3.68 -20.82
C ALA A 32 25.21 -2.54 -21.76
N GLY A 33 26.11 -2.03 -22.60
CA GLY A 33 25.89 -0.88 -23.46
C GLY A 33 26.10 0.46 -22.76
N VAL A 34 25.94 1.55 -23.51
CA VAL A 34 25.98 2.92 -22.99
C VAL A 34 24.59 3.54 -23.06
N LEU A 35 24.10 4.02 -21.92
CA LEU A 35 22.89 4.84 -21.85
C LEU A 35 23.19 6.29 -22.26
N VAL A 36 22.60 6.72 -23.38
CA VAL A 36 22.69 8.06 -23.95
C VAL A 36 21.43 8.84 -23.58
N THR A 37 21.61 9.99 -22.93
CA THR A 37 20.52 10.87 -22.43
C THR A 37 20.58 12.24 -23.12
N PRO A 38 19.63 13.19 -22.87
CA PRO A 38 19.67 14.52 -23.48
C PRO A 38 20.90 15.36 -23.10
N SER A 39 21.70 14.92 -22.12
CA SER A 39 23.00 15.51 -21.79
C SER A 39 23.92 15.68 -23.00
N VAL A 40 23.81 14.81 -24.02
CA VAL A 40 24.63 14.91 -25.23
C VAL A 40 24.38 16.16 -26.08
N LEU A 41 23.28 16.87 -25.82
CA LEU A 41 22.97 18.15 -26.46
C LEU A 41 23.73 19.33 -25.83
N ASP A 42 24.29 19.15 -24.63
CA ASP A 42 25.15 20.10 -23.93
C ASP A 42 26.59 19.59 -23.91
N SER A 43 27.46 20.29 -24.65
CA SER A 43 28.89 19.98 -24.76
C SER A 43 29.68 20.20 -23.45
N THR A 44 29.15 20.97 -22.51
CA THR A 44 29.79 21.23 -21.21
C THR A 44 29.46 20.14 -20.18
N SER A 45 28.35 19.41 -20.37
CA SER A 45 27.87 18.38 -19.46
C SER A 45 28.86 17.22 -19.27
N ASN A 46 28.70 16.43 -18.20
CA ASN A 46 29.47 15.19 -18.02
C ASN A 46 29.00 14.02 -18.90
N GLY A 47 27.87 14.17 -19.60
CA GLY A 47 27.33 13.18 -20.52
C GLY A 47 27.34 13.66 -21.97
N SER A 48 28.37 14.41 -22.38
CA SER A 48 28.61 14.79 -23.78
C SER A 48 29.16 13.60 -24.58
N TRP A 49 28.99 13.62 -25.91
CA TRP A 49 29.48 12.54 -26.79
C TRP A 49 30.99 12.28 -26.65
N ASP A 50 31.80 13.31 -26.40
CA ASP A 50 33.24 13.17 -26.28
C ASP A 50 33.64 12.45 -24.98
N LYS A 51 32.98 12.78 -23.85
CA LYS A 51 33.18 12.09 -22.57
C LYS A 51 32.65 10.65 -22.58
N ILE A 52 31.51 10.43 -23.25
CA ILE A 52 30.99 9.07 -23.48
C ILE A 52 32.03 8.22 -24.22
N LEU A 53 32.65 8.77 -25.25
CA LEU A 53 33.66 8.08 -26.05
C LEU A 53 35.00 7.89 -25.31
N GLU A 54 35.41 8.85 -24.50
CA GLU A 54 36.58 8.73 -23.61
C GLU A 54 36.41 7.59 -22.61
N GLN A 55 35.23 7.48 -22.00
CA GLN A 55 34.87 6.40 -21.07
C GLN A 55 34.64 5.06 -21.77
N ASN A 56 34.24 5.06 -23.04
CA ASN A 56 33.89 3.86 -23.81
C ASN A 56 34.61 3.80 -25.18
N PRO A 57 35.95 3.60 -25.22
CA PRO A 57 36.70 3.57 -26.48
C PRO A 57 36.24 2.47 -27.46
N TRP A 58 35.64 1.39 -26.93
CA TRP A 58 35.14 0.26 -27.71
C TRP A 58 34.07 0.64 -28.75
N LEU A 59 33.35 1.76 -28.53
CA LEU A 59 32.37 2.33 -29.45
C LEU A 59 32.93 2.62 -30.85
N LYS A 60 34.25 2.85 -30.99
CA LYS A 60 34.93 3.07 -32.27
C LYS A 60 35.52 1.80 -32.90
N THR A 61 35.62 0.71 -32.15
CA THR A 61 36.32 -0.52 -32.57
C THR A 61 35.40 -1.60 -33.11
N THR A 62 34.09 -1.46 -32.90
CA THR A 62 33.06 -2.42 -33.30
C THR A 62 31.89 -1.69 -33.96
N ASN A 63 31.15 -2.41 -34.80
CA ASN A 63 29.84 -1.91 -35.24
C ASN A 63 28.86 -2.01 -34.07
N LEU A 64 27.81 -1.20 -34.12
CA LEU A 64 26.92 -0.92 -33.00
C LEU A 64 25.45 -1.20 -33.34
N VAL A 65 24.64 -1.35 -32.30
CA VAL A 65 23.18 -1.29 -32.31
C VAL A 65 22.74 -0.11 -31.46
N ALA A 66 21.81 0.71 -31.95
CA ALA A 66 21.21 1.80 -31.18
C ALA A 66 19.68 1.67 -31.15
N LYS A 67 19.09 1.79 -29.96
CA LYS A 67 17.64 1.61 -29.71
C LYS A 67 17.18 2.46 -28.52
N PRO A 68 15.91 2.89 -28.44
CA PRO A 68 15.43 3.65 -27.29
C PRO A 68 15.26 2.74 -26.06
N ASP A 69 15.55 3.29 -24.87
CA ASP A 69 15.43 2.60 -23.57
C ASP A 69 14.47 3.37 -22.63
N GLN A 70 13.19 3.31 -23.01
CA GLN A 70 12.05 3.94 -22.33
C GLN A 70 10.86 2.96 -22.21
N LEU A 71 11.14 1.70 -21.89
CA LEU A 71 10.13 0.64 -21.74
C LEU A 71 9.29 0.36 -23.01
N ILE A 72 9.78 0.77 -24.19
CA ILE A 72 9.11 0.56 -25.47
C ILE A 72 9.26 -0.91 -25.87
N LYS A 73 8.16 -1.66 -25.92
CA LYS A 73 8.13 -3.01 -26.49
C LYS A 73 8.12 -2.98 -28.02
N ARG A 74 8.50 -4.10 -28.67
CA ARG A 74 8.43 -4.30 -30.14
C ARG A 74 9.19 -3.24 -30.97
N ARG A 75 10.27 -2.66 -30.43
CA ARG A 75 11.09 -1.59 -31.06
C ARG A 75 11.48 -1.86 -32.51
N GLY A 76 11.80 -3.11 -32.85
CA GLY A 76 12.12 -3.52 -34.24
C GLY A 76 10.96 -3.29 -35.21
N LYS A 77 9.73 -3.71 -34.85
CA LYS A 77 8.53 -3.52 -35.67
C LYS A 77 8.08 -2.05 -35.74
N ALA A 78 8.47 -1.24 -34.76
CA ALA A 78 8.28 0.22 -34.78
C ALA A 78 9.34 0.98 -35.61
N GLY A 79 10.35 0.30 -36.18
CA GLY A 79 11.45 0.96 -36.90
C GLY A 79 12.41 1.74 -35.99
N LEU A 80 12.44 1.41 -34.69
CA LEU A 80 13.20 2.11 -33.65
C LEU A 80 14.48 1.37 -33.23
N ILE A 81 15.09 0.61 -34.14
CA ILE A 81 16.40 -0.02 -33.92
C ILE A 81 17.27 0.27 -35.14
N ALA A 82 18.43 0.88 -34.92
CA ALA A 82 19.52 0.92 -35.89
C ALA A 82 20.46 -0.26 -35.62
N VAL A 83 20.66 -1.13 -36.62
CA VAL A 83 21.49 -2.34 -36.51
C VAL A 83 22.72 -2.20 -37.39
N ASN A 84 23.85 -2.73 -36.92
CA ASN A 84 25.13 -2.82 -37.65
C ASN A 84 25.61 -1.45 -38.19
N LYS A 85 25.74 -0.47 -37.28
CA LYS A 85 26.15 0.91 -37.58
C LYS A 85 27.52 1.27 -37.04
N THR A 86 28.26 2.11 -37.73
CA THR A 86 29.46 2.76 -37.18
C THR A 86 29.08 3.75 -36.07
N PHE A 87 30.06 4.19 -35.27
CA PHE A 87 29.85 5.19 -34.21
C PHE A 87 29.15 6.45 -34.73
N ASP A 88 29.63 7.02 -35.84
CA ASP A 88 29.10 8.28 -36.37
C ASP A 88 27.68 8.12 -36.95
N GLU A 89 27.39 6.99 -37.59
CA GLU A 89 26.02 6.65 -38.03
C GLU A 89 25.06 6.45 -36.85
N ALA A 90 25.49 5.75 -35.80
CA ALA A 90 24.69 5.52 -34.60
C ALA A 90 24.43 6.83 -33.85
N LYS A 91 25.47 7.67 -33.70
CA LYS A 91 25.40 9.02 -33.15
C LYS A 91 24.41 9.87 -33.94
N GLN A 92 24.49 9.91 -35.27
CA GLN A 92 23.55 10.66 -36.09
C GLN A 92 22.12 10.13 -35.93
N TRP A 93 21.91 8.82 -35.97
CA TRP A 93 20.58 8.21 -35.83
C TRP A 93 19.91 8.53 -34.49
N VAL A 94 20.69 8.58 -33.40
CA VAL A 94 20.25 9.03 -32.07
C VAL A 94 19.94 10.52 -32.06
N MET A 95 20.85 11.36 -32.56
CA MET A 95 20.65 12.83 -32.62
C MET A 95 19.43 13.22 -33.48
N ASP A 96 19.14 12.47 -34.53
CA ASP A 96 17.96 12.65 -35.39
C ASP A 96 16.63 12.37 -34.66
N ARG A 97 16.66 11.72 -33.48
CA ARG A 97 15.47 11.30 -32.71
C ARG A 97 15.43 11.86 -31.29
N MET A 98 16.58 12.28 -30.74
CA MET A 98 16.70 12.83 -29.40
C MET A 98 15.77 14.04 -29.19
N CYS A 99 14.99 13.99 -28.11
CA CYS A 99 13.96 14.94 -27.73
C CYS A 99 12.85 15.20 -28.77
N LYS A 100 12.68 14.31 -29.77
CA LYS A 100 11.57 14.38 -30.73
C LYS A 100 10.43 13.46 -30.33
N GLU A 101 9.21 13.87 -30.67
CA GLU A 101 8.02 13.04 -30.48
C GLU A 101 8.02 11.87 -31.45
N GLN A 102 7.68 10.69 -30.93
CA GLN A 102 7.47 9.47 -31.67
C GLN A 102 6.12 8.88 -31.26
N LYS A 103 5.32 8.49 -32.25
CA LYS A 103 4.14 7.65 -32.03
C LYS A 103 4.54 6.18 -32.11
N VAL A 104 4.17 5.39 -31.11
CA VAL A 104 4.33 3.93 -31.06
C VAL A 104 2.96 3.33 -30.72
N GLU A 105 2.44 2.52 -31.64
CA GLU A 105 1.07 2.00 -31.59
C GLU A 105 0.03 3.14 -31.36
N HIS A 106 -0.55 3.22 -30.16
CA HIS A 106 -1.55 4.23 -29.77
C HIS A 106 -0.98 5.35 -28.88
N VAL A 107 0.28 5.25 -28.45
CA VAL A 107 0.93 6.17 -27.51
C VAL A 107 1.89 7.11 -28.24
N THR A 108 1.86 8.40 -27.90
CA THR A 108 2.82 9.40 -28.37
C THR A 108 3.69 9.85 -27.21
N GLY A 109 5.01 9.90 -27.39
CA GLY A 109 5.95 10.37 -26.37
C GLY A 109 7.29 10.80 -26.96
N GLN A 110 8.08 11.56 -26.21
CA GLN A 110 9.40 12.00 -26.65
C GLN A 110 10.49 10.95 -26.38
N LEU A 111 11.36 10.73 -27.37
CA LEU A 111 12.53 9.86 -27.23
C LEU A 111 13.69 10.63 -26.59
N THR A 112 13.99 10.33 -25.33
CA THR A 112 15.00 11.01 -24.51
C THR A 112 16.14 10.10 -24.06
N HIS A 113 15.94 8.78 -24.06
CA HIS A 113 16.94 7.82 -23.59
C HIS A 113 17.16 6.73 -24.64
N PHE A 114 18.42 6.51 -25.00
CA PHE A 114 18.85 5.51 -25.97
C PHE A 114 19.94 4.62 -25.38
N LEU A 115 19.93 3.35 -25.74
CA LEU A 115 20.95 2.38 -25.41
C LEU A 115 21.77 2.07 -26.67
N VAL A 116 23.08 2.22 -26.58
CA VAL A 116 24.04 1.90 -27.64
C VAL A 116 24.90 0.71 -27.22
N GLU A 117 24.86 -0.36 -28.00
CA GLU A 117 25.46 -1.67 -27.66
C GLU A 117 26.35 -2.17 -28.81
N PRO A 118 27.33 -3.07 -28.55
CA PRO A 118 28.07 -3.70 -29.64
C PRO A 118 27.14 -4.58 -30.49
N PHE A 119 27.27 -4.50 -31.81
CA PHE A 119 26.62 -5.42 -32.74
C PHE A 119 27.26 -6.80 -32.65
N VAL A 120 26.46 -7.81 -32.35
CA VAL A 120 26.87 -9.22 -32.33
C VAL A 120 26.45 -9.85 -33.66
N PRO A 121 27.37 -10.26 -34.54
CA PRO A 121 27.02 -11.01 -35.75
C PRO A 121 26.55 -12.41 -35.36
N HIS A 122 25.32 -12.76 -35.74
CA HIS A 122 24.71 -14.07 -35.45
C HIS A 122 23.67 -14.43 -36.53
N LYS A 123 23.16 -15.66 -36.46
CA LYS A 123 22.12 -16.22 -37.33
C LYS A 123 20.83 -16.45 -36.55
N GLN A 124 19.69 -16.57 -37.25
CA GLN A 124 18.40 -16.90 -36.62
C GLN A 124 18.44 -18.19 -35.79
N GLU A 125 19.15 -19.21 -36.25
CA GLU A 125 19.35 -20.50 -35.53
C GLU A 125 20.13 -20.37 -34.21
N GLN A 126 20.71 -19.20 -33.93
CA GLN A 126 21.41 -18.87 -32.68
C GLN A 126 20.57 -17.95 -31.77
N GLU A 127 19.45 -17.37 -32.23
CA GLU A 127 18.52 -16.62 -31.39
C GLU A 127 17.61 -17.58 -30.62
N HIS A 128 17.48 -17.39 -29.31
CA HIS A 128 16.58 -18.15 -28.42
C HIS A 128 15.75 -17.19 -27.58
N TYR A 129 14.72 -17.71 -26.91
CA TYR A 129 13.84 -16.96 -26.01
C TYR A 129 13.93 -17.51 -24.58
N ILE A 130 13.98 -16.62 -23.59
CA ILE A 130 13.74 -16.98 -22.18
C ILE A 130 12.90 -15.91 -21.47
N CYS A 131 11.95 -16.37 -20.66
CA CYS A 131 11.20 -15.52 -19.73
C CYS A 131 11.06 -16.20 -18.36
N MET A 132 11.12 -15.40 -17.29
CA MET A 132 10.94 -15.83 -15.90
C MET A 132 9.86 -14.97 -15.23
N LEU A 133 8.78 -15.63 -14.79
CA LEU A 133 7.57 -15.04 -14.25
C LEU A 133 7.33 -15.46 -12.81
N SER A 134 7.12 -14.49 -11.92
CA SER A 134 6.91 -14.80 -10.50
C SER A 134 5.44 -14.95 -10.17
N HIS A 135 4.97 -16.19 -10.07
CA HIS A 135 3.60 -16.53 -9.67
C HIS A 135 3.49 -16.73 -8.15
N ARG A 136 2.28 -17.05 -7.67
CA ARG A 136 1.97 -17.17 -6.23
C ARG A 136 2.69 -18.33 -5.54
N TYR A 137 2.71 -19.51 -6.16
CA TYR A 137 3.21 -20.75 -5.55
C TYR A 137 4.52 -21.26 -6.17
N HIS A 138 4.84 -20.80 -7.37
CA HIS A 138 6.05 -21.13 -8.12
C HIS A 138 6.60 -19.89 -8.81
N ASP A 139 7.84 -19.96 -9.29
CA ASP A 139 8.30 -19.16 -10.42
C ASP A 139 8.18 -20.02 -11.70
N GLU A 140 7.79 -19.43 -12.83
CA GLU A 140 7.67 -20.13 -14.12
C GLU A 140 8.79 -19.66 -15.06
N ILE A 141 9.52 -20.62 -15.65
CA ILE A 141 10.49 -20.36 -16.72
C ILE A 141 9.90 -20.84 -18.03
N LEU A 142 9.85 -19.94 -19.02
CA LEU A 142 9.53 -20.23 -20.41
C LEU A 142 10.84 -20.24 -21.21
N PHE A 143 11.02 -21.23 -22.09
CA PHE A 143 12.14 -21.26 -23.03
C PHE A 143 11.66 -21.66 -24.43
N TYR A 144 12.15 -20.99 -25.47
CA TYR A 144 11.89 -21.41 -26.84
C TYR A 144 13.17 -21.31 -27.69
N HIS A 145 13.45 -22.37 -28.45
CA HIS A 145 14.68 -22.55 -29.23
C HIS A 145 14.82 -21.64 -30.46
N GLU A 146 13.74 -20.99 -30.91
CA GLU A 146 13.75 -20.01 -31.99
C GLU A 146 13.33 -18.66 -31.39
N GLY A 147 14.31 -17.82 -31.02
CA GLY A 147 14.07 -16.46 -30.53
C GLY A 147 13.88 -15.47 -31.68
N GLY A 148 13.66 -14.19 -31.33
CA GLY A 148 13.68 -13.10 -32.29
C GLY A 148 12.36 -12.33 -32.46
N VAL A 149 12.38 -11.39 -33.40
CA VAL A 149 11.29 -10.43 -33.66
C VAL A 149 10.10 -11.07 -34.40
N ASP A 150 10.35 -12.09 -35.22
CA ASP A 150 9.39 -12.62 -36.21
C ASP A 150 8.76 -13.97 -35.84
N VAL A 151 9.01 -14.46 -34.62
CA VAL A 151 8.54 -15.77 -34.15
C VAL A 151 7.03 -15.81 -33.83
N GLY A 152 6.38 -14.65 -33.70
CA GLY A 152 4.96 -14.52 -33.38
C GLY A 152 4.69 -14.51 -31.87
N ASP A 153 3.65 -15.22 -31.43
CA ASP A 153 3.39 -15.45 -30.00
C ASP A 153 4.34 -16.57 -29.49
N VAL A 154 5.40 -16.16 -28.81
CA VAL A 154 6.44 -17.07 -28.30
C VAL A 154 6.01 -17.74 -27.00
N ASP A 155 5.21 -17.07 -26.17
CA ASP A 155 4.73 -17.59 -24.89
C ASP A 155 3.79 -18.78 -25.09
N ALA A 156 3.04 -18.80 -26.20
CA ALA A 156 2.21 -19.93 -26.60
C ALA A 156 3.00 -21.14 -27.15
N LYS A 157 4.25 -20.92 -27.61
CA LYS A 157 5.11 -21.94 -28.24
C LYS A 157 6.21 -22.48 -27.32
N ALA A 158 6.56 -21.73 -26.28
CA ALA A 158 7.65 -22.04 -25.37
C ALA A 158 7.39 -23.30 -24.52
N GLU A 159 8.45 -24.05 -24.24
CA GLU A 159 8.46 -25.06 -23.19
C GLU A 159 8.38 -24.37 -21.81
N ARG A 160 7.67 -24.99 -20.86
CA ARG A 160 7.35 -24.38 -19.56
C ARG A 160 7.89 -25.21 -18.39
N LEU A 161 8.47 -24.55 -17.41
CA LEU A 161 8.98 -25.14 -16.16
C LEU A 161 8.51 -24.33 -14.95
N GLU A 162 7.60 -24.91 -14.17
CA GLU A 162 7.25 -24.41 -12.83
C GLU A 162 8.31 -24.87 -11.80
N ILE A 163 8.80 -23.92 -11.00
CA ILE A 163 9.73 -24.13 -9.88
C ILE A 163 8.99 -23.74 -8.59
N PRO A 164 8.58 -24.69 -7.74
CA PRO A 164 7.87 -24.38 -6.50
C PRO A 164 8.68 -23.43 -5.60
N THR A 165 7.98 -22.54 -4.89
CA THR A 165 8.59 -21.52 -4.01
C THR A 165 9.61 -22.17 -3.06
N GLY A 166 10.84 -21.69 -3.05
CA GLY A 166 11.91 -22.21 -2.17
C GLY A 166 12.46 -23.59 -2.55
N GLU A 167 12.22 -24.08 -3.76
CA GLU A 167 12.98 -25.18 -4.36
C GLU A 167 14.12 -24.65 -5.25
N ALA A 168 15.16 -25.46 -5.42
CA ALA A 168 16.35 -25.10 -6.21
C ALA A 168 16.25 -25.63 -7.64
N LEU A 169 16.64 -24.81 -8.62
CA LEU A 169 16.73 -25.22 -10.01
C LEU A 169 18.00 -26.03 -10.28
N THR A 170 17.86 -27.18 -10.94
CA THR A 170 18.98 -28.06 -11.30
C THR A 170 19.18 -28.13 -12.83
N GLU A 171 20.44 -28.15 -13.28
CA GLU A 171 20.78 -28.23 -14.71
C GLU A 171 20.10 -29.43 -15.40
N ALA A 172 20.03 -30.60 -14.73
CA ALA A 172 19.37 -31.79 -15.26
C ALA A 172 17.87 -31.58 -15.54
N THR A 173 17.15 -30.86 -14.66
CA THR A 173 15.73 -30.56 -14.84
C THR A 173 15.51 -29.57 -15.99
N VAL A 174 16.40 -28.57 -16.12
CA VAL A 174 16.38 -27.62 -17.23
C VAL A 174 16.60 -28.34 -18.56
N THR A 175 17.63 -29.18 -18.66
CA THR A 175 17.92 -29.96 -19.87
C THR A 175 16.76 -30.86 -20.27
N GLN A 176 16.16 -31.58 -19.31
CA GLN A 176 15.07 -32.53 -19.57
C GLN A 176 13.76 -31.85 -19.98
N LYS A 177 13.43 -30.67 -19.44
CA LYS A 177 12.12 -30.03 -19.64
C LYS A 177 12.12 -28.87 -20.62
N LEU A 178 13.16 -28.04 -20.64
CA LEU A 178 13.21 -26.82 -21.44
C LEU A 178 14.04 -26.98 -22.72
N LEU A 179 15.12 -27.75 -22.68
CA LEU A 179 16.13 -27.76 -23.76
C LEU A 179 16.02 -28.95 -24.73
N THR A 180 14.91 -29.68 -24.71
CA THR A 180 14.68 -30.90 -25.52
C THR A 180 14.84 -30.69 -27.03
N LYS A 181 14.50 -29.49 -27.53
CA LYS A 181 14.61 -29.07 -28.94
C LYS A 181 15.95 -28.42 -29.29
N LEU A 182 16.81 -28.13 -28.30
CA LEU A 182 18.13 -27.55 -28.50
C LEU A 182 19.15 -28.65 -28.85
N ASN A 183 20.14 -28.34 -29.68
CA ASN A 183 21.24 -29.26 -30.03
C ASN A 183 21.93 -29.79 -28.74
N PRO A 184 22.04 -31.12 -28.53
CA PRO A 184 22.67 -31.72 -27.35
C PRO A 184 24.05 -31.15 -26.98
N ALA A 185 24.86 -30.74 -27.97
CA ALA A 185 26.16 -30.11 -27.72
C ALA A 185 26.06 -28.73 -27.03
N LYS A 186 24.96 -27.99 -27.25
CA LYS A 186 24.68 -26.67 -26.65
C LYS A 186 23.88 -26.76 -25.34
N GLN A 187 23.15 -27.85 -25.10
CA GLN A 187 22.27 -28.02 -23.92
C GLN A 187 22.98 -27.80 -22.58
N GLY A 188 24.20 -28.36 -22.40
CA GLY A 188 24.91 -28.26 -21.12
C GLY A 188 25.25 -26.82 -20.71
N ASN A 189 25.76 -26.01 -21.64
CA ASN A 189 26.11 -24.62 -21.30
C ASN A 189 24.86 -23.75 -21.10
N MET A 190 23.81 -23.96 -21.92
CA MET A 190 22.54 -23.26 -21.76
C MET A 190 21.85 -23.62 -20.44
N ALA A 191 21.86 -24.89 -19.99
CA ALA A 191 21.30 -25.28 -18.71
C ALA A 191 22.01 -24.60 -17.51
N SER A 192 23.35 -24.57 -17.56
CA SER A 192 24.20 -23.86 -16.59
C SER A 192 23.93 -22.35 -16.58
N PHE A 193 23.73 -21.74 -17.76
CA PHE A 193 23.36 -20.33 -17.88
C PHE A 193 21.98 -20.04 -17.28
N ILE A 194 20.96 -20.85 -17.62
CA ILE A 194 19.60 -20.70 -17.08
C ILE A 194 19.56 -20.86 -15.56
N CYS A 195 20.32 -21.80 -14.99
CA CYS A 195 20.45 -21.94 -13.53
C CYS A 195 21.11 -20.70 -12.89
N SER A 196 22.14 -20.14 -13.53
CA SER A 196 22.80 -18.91 -13.06
C SER A 196 21.88 -17.70 -13.16
N LEU A 197 21.11 -17.59 -14.25
CA LEU A 197 20.14 -16.52 -14.49
C LEU A 197 18.95 -16.60 -13.54
N TYR A 198 18.47 -17.82 -13.20
CA TYR A 198 17.42 -18.00 -12.19
C TYR A 198 17.91 -17.63 -10.79
N LYS A 199 19.17 -17.94 -10.45
CA LYS A 199 19.76 -17.46 -9.19
C LYS A 199 19.89 -15.93 -9.18
N PHE A 200 20.30 -15.29 -10.28
CA PHE A 200 20.28 -13.83 -10.41
C PHE A 200 18.87 -13.25 -10.25
N TYR A 201 17.87 -13.88 -10.85
CA TYR A 201 16.46 -13.52 -10.71
C TYR A 201 15.99 -13.54 -9.24
N THR A 202 16.28 -14.61 -8.49
CA THR A 202 15.90 -14.73 -7.09
C THR A 202 16.73 -13.87 -6.14
N ASP A 203 18.04 -13.75 -6.37
CA ASP A 203 18.98 -13.06 -5.48
C ASP A 203 18.85 -11.53 -5.52
N LEU A 204 18.17 -11.00 -6.54
CA LEU A 204 17.86 -9.58 -6.74
C LEU A 204 16.37 -9.26 -6.64
N HIS A 205 15.50 -10.22 -6.31
CA HIS A 205 14.05 -10.04 -6.20
C HIS A 205 13.39 -9.50 -7.48
N PHE A 206 13.70 -10.12 -8.62
CA PHE A 206 12.92 -9.92 -9.85
C PHE A 206 11.53 -10.57 -9.74
N ALA A 207 10.52 -9.92 -10.31
CA ALA A 207 9.19 -10.48 -10.49
C ALA A 207 8.87 -10.80 -11.97
N TYR A 208 9.62 -10.19 -12.89
CA TYR A 208 9.58 -10.44 -14.33
C TYR A 208 10.98 -10.27 -14.91
N LEU A 209 11.41 -11.20 -15.76
CA LEU A 209 12.65 -11.09 -16.54
C LEU A 209 12.48 -11.81 -17.87
N GLU A 210 12.51 -11.06 -18.97
CA GLU A 210 12.42 -11.55 -20.35
C GLU A 210 13.68 -11.14 -21.11
N ILE A 211 14.24 -12.06 -21.90
CA ILE A 211 15.39 -11.82 -22.78
C ILE A 211 15.02 -12.38 -24.16
N ASN A 212 14.83 -11.48 -25.14
CA ASN A 212 14.41 -11.84 -26.50
C ASN A 212 15.00 -10.90 -27.57
N PRO A 213 16.06 -11.28 -28.30
CA PRO A 213 16.68 -12.60 -28.32
C PRO A 213 17.78 -12.79 -27.26
N LEU A 214 17.87 -14.01 -26.75
CA LEU A 214 19.04 -14.57 -26.07
C LEU A 214 19.89 -15.30 -27.12
N VAL A 215 21.06 -14.78 -27.49
CA VAL A 215 21.88 -15.38 -28.56
C VAL A 215 22.88 -16.38 -27.99
N MET A 216 22.99 -17.57 -28.59
CA MET A 216 24.00 -18.57 -28.27
C MET A 216 24.92 -18.85 -29.46
N LEU A 217 26.11 -18.27 -29.41
CA LEU A 217 27.15 -18.35 -30.43
C LEU A 217 27.74 -19.77 -30.56
N ASP A 218 28.61 -19.99 -31.55
CA ASP A 218 29.16 -21.31 -31.87
C ASP A 218 30.34 -21.73 -30.97
N ASP A 219 30.92 -20.79 -30.24
CA ASP A 219 31.82 -21.01 -29.11
C ASP A 219 31.07 -21.32 -27.79
N ASN A 220 29.73 -21.47 -27.86
CA ASN A 220 28.79 -21.58 -26.76
C ASN A 220 28.62 -20.33 -25.87
N THR A 221 29.21 -19.19 -26.22
CA THR A 221 28.99 -17.93 -25.49
C THR A 221 27.53 -17.49 -25.61
N VAL A 222 26.92 -17.15 -24.47
CA VAL A 222 25.53 -16.72 -24.37
C VAL A 222 25.47 -15.20 -24.16
N VAL A 223 24.78 -14.48 -25.05
CA VAL A 223 24.71 -13.01 -25.06
C VAL A 223 23.24 -12.54 -25.07
N PRO A 224 22.78 -11.82 -24.03
CA PRO A 224 21.43 -11.27 -23.98
C PRO A 224 21.34 -9.95 -24.77
N LEU A 225 20.68 -9.97 -25.93
CA LEU A 225 20.59 -8.80 -26.81
C LEU A 225 19.42 -7.86 -26.48
N ASP A 226 18.33 -8.37 -25.91
CA ASP A 226 17.27 -7.56 -25.28
C ASP A 226 17.07 -7.99 -23.83
N MET A 227 16.61 -7.09 -22.96
CA MET A 227 16.21 -7.42 -21.59
C MET A 227 15.05 -6.53 -21.15
N ALA A 228 13.88 -7.13 -20.91
CA ALA A 228 12.73 -6.48 -20.29
C ALA A 228 12.52 -7.06 -18.89
N ALA A 229 12.60 -6.23 -17.84
CA ALA A 229 12.58 -6.72 -16.47
C ALA A 229 11.76 -5.84 -15.52
N LYS A 230 11.23 -6.45 -14.46
CA LYS A 230 10.57 -5.78 -13.34
C LYS A 230 11.11 -6.31 -12.00
N LEU A 231 11.49 -5.39 -11.11
CA LEU A 231 11.97 -5.67 -9.75
C LEU A 231 10.88 -5.38 -8.72
N ASP A 232 10.86 -6.13 -7.62
CA ASP A 232 10.03 -5.82 -6.45
C ASP A 232 10.70 -4.72 -5.60
N GLU A 233 10.31 -3.46 -5.81
CA GLU A 233 10.86 -2.29 -5.11
C GLU A 233 10.87 -2.44 -3.58
N THR A 234 9.93 -3.19 -3.01
CA THR A 234 9.85 -3.39 -1.56
C THR A 234 11.04 -4.18 -1.00
N ALA A 235 11.73 -4.95 -1.85
CA ALA A 235 12.96 -5.66 -1.50
C ALA A 235 14.20 -4.76 -1.40
N ASN A 236 14.12 -3.46 -1.72
CA ASN A 236 15.27 -2.55 -1.70
C ASN A 236 16.06 -2.59 -0.39
N PHE A 237 15.41 -2.75 0.76
CA PHE A 237 16.12 -2.84 2.05
C PHE A 237 16.97 -4.11 2.22
N LEU A 238 16.73 -5.15 1.43
CA LEU A 238 17.51 -6.39 1.35
C LEU A 238 18.59 -6.31 0.25
N THR A 239 18.29 -5.64 -0.86
CA THR A 239 19.07 -5.70 -2.11
C THR A 239 19.83 -4.42 -2.46
N ALA A 240 19.67 -3.31 -1.73
CA ALA A 240 20.27 -2.00 -2.05
C ALA A 240 21.77 -2.04 -2.40
N GLN A 241 22.57 -2.84 -1.68
CA GLN A 241 24.01 -2.98 -1.95
C GLN A 241 24.30 -3.65 -3.32
N LYS A 242 23.44 -4.59 -3.75
CA LYS A 242 23.56 -5.23 -5.06
C LYS A 242 23.06 -4.30 -6.16
N TRP A 243 21.88 -3.72 -5.96
CA TRP A 243 21.17 -2.84 -6.89
C TRP A 243 21.93 -1.53 -7.17
N GLY A 244 22.47 -0.88 -6.13
CA GLY A 244 22.99 0.48 -6.24
C GLY A 244 21.87 1.50 -6.46
N GLU A 245 22.19 2.60 -7.15
CA GLU A 245 21.19 3.59 -7.56
C GLU A 245 20.44 3.13 -8.81
N LEU A 246 19.15 2.81 -8.66
CA LEU A 246 18.27 2.44 -9.76
C LEU A 246 17.32 3.59 -10.12
N ASP A 247 17.21 3.87 -11.42
CA ASP A 247 16.12 4.69 -11.96
C ASP A 247 14.86 3.84 -12.18
N TRP A 248 13.71 4.41 -11.84
CA TRP A 248 12.39 3.83 -12.04
C TRP A 248 11.66 4.64 -13.12
N PRO A 249 11.87 4.30 -14.41
CA PRO A 249 11.32 5.08 -15.52
C PRO A 249 9.78 5.05 -15.54
N PRO A 250 9.12 6.17 -15.91
CA PRO A 250 7.70 6.15 -16.23
C PRO A 250 7.44 5.34 -17.52
N PRO A 251 6.19 4.86 -17.75
CA PRO A 251 5.82 4.27 -19.02
C PRO A 251 6.01 5.27 -20.17
N PHE A 252 6.33 4.75 -21.37
CA PHE A 252 6.42 5.58 -22.57
C PHE A 252 5.13 6.41 -22.77
N GLY A 253 5.28 7.65 -23.24
CA GLY A 253 4.20 8.62 -23.37
C GLY A 253 3.96 9.51 -22.15
N ARG A 254 4.42 9.12 -20.95
CA ARG A 254 4.36 9.98 -19.76
C ARG A 254 5.69 10.68 -19.51
N ALA A 255 5.65 11.97 -19.21
CA ALA A 255 6.82 12.72 -18.75
C ALA A 255 7.21 12.30 -17.32
N ALA A 256 8.51 12.40 -16.99
CA ALA A 256 8.98 12.31 -15.62
C ALA A 256 8.88 13.70 -14.96
N TYR A 257 8.20 13.78 -13.83
CA TYR A 257 8.00 15.03 -13.09
C TYR A 257 8.83 15.05 -11.80
N PRO A 258 9.52 16.17 -11.47
CA PRO A 258 10.25 16.28 -10.21
C PRO A 258 9.32 16.19 -8.99
N GLU A 259 8.06 16.58 -9.14
CA GLU A 259 7.04 16.44 -8.10
C GLU A 259 6.67 14.96 -7.82
N GLU A 260 6.60 14.10 -8.83
CA GLU A 260 6.44 12.65 -8.62
C GLU A 260 7.66 12.06 -7.88
N ALA A 261 8.87 12.51 -8.25
CA ALA A 261 10.11 12.05 -7.62
C ALA A 261 10.22 12.46 -6.14
N LEU A 262 9.80 13.68 -5.78
CA LEU A 262 9.75 14.16 -4.40
C LEU A 262 8.81 13.31 -3.53
N ILE A 263 7.57 13.08 -3.99
CA ILE A 263 6.60 12.27 -3.23
C ILE A 263 7.08 10.82 -3.10
N ARG A 264 7.73 10.27 -4.14
CA ARG A 264 8.36 8.93 -4.11
C ARG A 264 9.51 8.83 -3.10
N ASP A 265 10.35 9.86 -2.98
CA ASP A 265 11.44 9.90 -2.00
C ASP A 265 10.90 9.98 -0.56
N MET A 266 9.86 10.79 -0.33
CA MET A 266 9.17 10.81 0.97
C MET A 266 8.58 9.44 1.33
N ASP A 267 7.86 8.81 0.40
CA ASP A 267 7.27 7.47 0.54
C ASP A 267 8.32 6.41 0.94
N GLY A 268 9.48 6.41 0.29
CA GLY A 268 10.58 5.48 0.59
C GLY A 268 11.25 5.68 1.96
N ARG A 269 10.99 6.80 2.65
CA ARG A 269 11.58 7.17 3.95
C ARG A 269 10.62 6.98 5.13
N THR A 270 9.34 6.69 4.88
CA THR A 270 8.29 6.63 5.90
C THR A 270 7.63 5.26 6.01
N GLY A 271 6.86 5.06 7.09
CA GLY A 271 5.96 3.91 7.23
C GLY A 271 4.54 4.20 6.72
N ALA A 272 4.25 5.45 6.37
CA ALA A 272 3.07 5.85 5.62
C ALA A 272 3.16 5.42 4.14
N SER A 273 2.06 5.53 3.40
CA SER A 273 2.07 5.45 1.95
C SER A 273 1.71 6.82 1.37
N LEU A 274 2.57 7.32 0.47
CA LEU A 274 2.38 8.56 -0.28
C LEU A 274 2.57 8.24 -1.76
N LYS A 275 1.58 8.54 -2.60
CA LYS A 275 1.62 8.24 -4.03
C LYS A 275 1.10 9.44 -4.83
N LEU A 276 1.85 9.84 -5.85
CA LEU A 276 1.39 10.84 -6.82
C LEU A 276 1.76 10.37 -8.22
N THR A 277 0.84 10.52 -9.16
CA THR A 277 1.04 10.29 -10.59
C THR A 277 0.24 11.33 -11.36
N ILE A 278 0.92 12.09 -12.21
CA ILE A 278 0.33 13.14 -13.03
C ILE A 278 -0.16 12.49 -14.32
N LEU A 279 -1.47 12.61 -14.57
CA LEU A 279 -2.15 12.01 -15.73
C LEU A 279 -2.35 13.06 -16.83
N ASN A 280 -2.77 14.27 -16.44
CA ASN A 280 -2.98 15.41 -17.31
C ASN A 280 -2.69 16.70 -16.54
N GLU A 281 -1.48 17.25 -16.66
CA GLU A 281 -1.06 18.48 -15.96
C GLU A 281 -1.97 19.71 -16.21
N LYS A 282 -2.74 19.70 -17.31
CA LYS A 282 -3.67 20.77 -17.71
C LYS A 282 -5.11 20.49 -17.26
N GLY A 283 -5.39 19.29 -16.78
CA GLY A 283 -6.71 18.86 -16.33
C GLY A 283 -7.25 19.73 -15.19
N ARG A 284 -8.57 19.86 -15.14
CA ARG A 284 -9.28 20.68 -14.15
C ARG A 284 -9.69 19.94 -12.89
N VAL A 285 -9.73 18.60 -12.89
CA VAL A 285 -10.16 17.79 -11.73
C VAL A 285 -8.94 17.23 -11.02
N TRP A 286 -8.65 17.72 -9.81
CA TRP A 286 -7.53 17.29 -8.98
C TRP A 286 -8.03 16.56 -7.73
N THR A 287 -7.28 15.53 -7.31
CA THR A 287 -7.69 14.64 -6.21
C THR A 287 -6.61 14.53 -5.13
N MET A 288 -7.01 14.76 -3.88
CA MET A 288 -6.20 14.54 -2.68
C MET A 288 -6.97 13.59 -1.75
N VAL A 289 -6.97 12.31 -2.11
CA VAL A 289 -7.80 11.29 -1.46
C VAL A 289 -6.95 10.41 -0.55
N ALA A 290 -7.36 10.17 0.70
CA ALA A 290 -6.59 9.34 1.61
C ALA A 290 -7.05 7.87 1.62
N GLY A 291 -6.11 6.96 1.32
CA GLY A 291 -6.29 5.51 1.20
C GLY A 291 -6.37 5.03 -0.25
N GLY A 292 -5.44 4.16 -0.67
CA GLY A 292 -5.36 3.61 -2.03
C GLY A 292 -6.68 3.09 -2.61
N GLY A 293 -7.39 2.23 -1.88
CA GLY A 293 -8.71 1.73 -2.34
C GLY A 293 -9.76 2.84 -2.48
N ALA A 294 -9.67 3.91 -1.71
CA ALA A 294 -10.56 5.06 -1.84
C ALA A 294 -10.16 5.94 -3.04
N SER A 295 -8.87 6.24 -3.25
CA SER A 295 -8.44 7.04 -4.41
C SER A 295 -8.84 6.40 -5.74
N VAL A 296 -8.81 5.07 -5.83
CA VAL A 296 -9.36 4.35 -7.01
C VAL A 296 -10.86 4.59 -7.15
N VAL A 297 -11.66 4.44 -6.09
CA VAL A 297 -13.12 4.70 -6.12
C VAL A 297 -13.48 6.14 -6.51
N TYR A 298 -12.69 7.14 -6.06
CA TYR A 298 -12.88 8.52 -6.49
C TYR A 298 -12.52 8.72 -7.98
N ALA A 299 -11.43 8.11 -8.45
CA ALA A 299 -11.03 8.17 -9.87
C ALA A 299 -12.05 7.46 -10.78
N ASP A 300 -12.55 6.29 -10.38
CA ASP A 300 -13.66 5.57 -11.01
C ASP A 300 -14.87 6.51 -11.17
N THR A 301 -15.34 7.13 -10.08
CA THR A 301 -16.53 7.99 -10.14
C THR A 301 -16.31 9.25 -10.99
N VAL A 302 -15.10 9.84 -11.02
CA VAL A 302 -14.79 10.96 -11.94
C VAL A 302 -14.84 10.49 -13.40
N ALA A 303 -14.39 9.27 -13.69
CA ALA A 303 -14.48 8.68 -15.03
C ALA A 303 -15.93 8.33 -15.41
N ASP A 304 -16.71 7.75 -14.50
CA ASP A 304 -18.12 7.38 -14.69
C ASP A 304 -19.00 8.59 -15.04
N TYR A 305 -18.71 9.77 -14.47
CA TYR A 305 -19.34 11.05 -14.85
C TYR A 305 -18.73 11.72 -16.11
N GLY A 306 -17.95 10.99 -16.91
CA GLY A 306 -17.39 11.45 -18.20
C GLY A 306 -16.15 12.34 -18.09
N MET A 307 -15.68 12.66 -16.89
CA MET A 307 -14.59 13.61 -16.63
C MET A 307 -13.21 12.96 -16.53
N GLY A 308 -13.07 11.67 -16.92
CA GLY A 308 -11.80 10.94 -16.83
C GLY A 308 -10.64 11.55 -17.62
N HIS A 309 -10.92 12.26 -18.73
CA HIS A 309 -9.92 12.98 -19.52
C HIS A 309 -9.45 14.30 -18.87
N GLU A 310 -10.25 14.84 -17.96
CA GLU A 310 -10.00 16.05 -17.16
C GLU A 310 -9.40 15.74 -15.77
N LEU A 311 -9.27 14.45 -15.43
CA LEU A 311 -8.61 14.00 -14.20
C LEU A 311 -7.10 14.24 -14.31
N ALA A 312 -6.61 15.21 -13.55
CA ALA A 312 -5.25 15.69 -13.68
C ALA A 312 -4.20 14.79 -13.00
N ASN A 313 -4.58 14.16 -11.89
CA ASN A 313 -3.71 13.29 -11.12
C ASN A 313 -4.45 12.07 -10.56
N TYR A 314 -3.74 10.96 -10.45
CA TYR A 314 -4.03 9.92 -9.49
C TYR A 314 -3.07 10.06 -8.31
N GLY A 315 -3.54 9.92 -7.07
CA GLY A 315 -2.67 9.95 -5.91
C GLY A 315 -3.40 9.60 -4.63
N GLU A 316 -2.64 9.19 -3.62
CA GLU A 316 -3.15 8.87 -2.30
C GLU A 316 -2.16 9.14 -1.16
N TYR A 317 -2.71 9.33 0.03
CA TYR A 317 -1.95 9.37 1.28
C TYR A 317 -2.61 8.46 2.33
N SER A 318 -1.87 7.54 2.93
CA SER A 318 -2.39 6.61 3.94
C SER A 318 -1.27 6.07 4.84
N GLY A 319 -1.57 5.10 5.72
CA GLY A 319 -0.60 4.62 6.73
C GLY A 319 -0.33 5.62 7.87
N ALA A 320 -1.25 6.58 8.11
CA ALA A 320 -1.15 7.64 9.12
C ALA A 320 0.08 8.57 8.98
N PRO A 321 0.20 9.32 7.87
CA PRO A 321 1.26 10.30 7.71
C PRO A 321 1.12 11.44 8.73
N SER A 322 2.26 12.06 9.04
CA SER A 322 2.39 13.21 9.92
C SER A 322 1.78 14.49 9.31
N THR A 323 1.66 15.51 10.16
CA THR A 323 1.31 16.89 9.77
C THR A 323 2.22 17.40 8.64
N GLU A 324 3.53 17.13 8.74
CA GLU A 324 4.52 17.68 7.81
C GLU A 324 4.53 16.94 6.47
N GLU A 325 4.45 15.61 6.47
CA GLU A 325 4.29 14.82 5.24
C GLU A 325 3.02 15.22 4.49
N THR A 326 1.92 15.46 5.22
CA THR A 326 0.65 15.92 4.62
C THR A 326 0.74 17.35 4.10
N PHE A 327 1.47 18.24 4.79
CA PHE A 327 1.73 19.60 4.34
C PHE A 327 2.51 19.61 3.03
N VAL A 328 3.64 18.90 2.95
CA VAL A 328 4.46 18.83 1.74
C VAL A 328 3.67 18.20 0.59
N TYR A 329 2.94 17.10 0.82
CA TYR A 329 2.08 16.49 -0.21
C TYR A 329 1.01 17.48 -0.74
N ALA A 330 0.31 18.18 0.15
CA ALA A 330 -0.70 19.17 -0.22
C ALA A 330 -0.09 20.37 -0.97
N LYS A 331 1.08 20.85 -0.53
CA LYS A 331 1.85 21.93 -1.17
C LYS A 331 2.31 21.57 -2.57
N THR A 332 2.86 20.37 -2.77
CA THR A 332 3.23 19.85 -4.09
C THR A 332 2.03 19.80 -5.04
N LEU A 333 0.88 19.30 -4.56
CA LEU A 333 -0.34 19.22 -5.37
C LEU A 333 -0.89 20.61 -5.71
N LEU A 334 -0.96 21.54 -4.76
CA LEU A 334 -1.39 22.93 -5.02
C LEU A 334 -0.44 23.63 -5.99
N SER A 335 0.88 23.47 -5.83
CA SER A 335 1.87 24.03 -6.77
C SER A 335 1.66 23.52 -8.20
N LEU A 336 1.39 22.22 -8.39
CA LEU A 336 1.03 21.65 -9.69
C LEU A 336 -0.28 22.24 -10.25
N MET A 337 -1.30 22.42 -9.40
CA MET A 337 -2.57 23.03 -9.81
C MET A 337 -2.41 24.45 -10.37
N MET A 338 -1.45 25.24 -9.87
CA MET A 338 -1.25 26.63 -10.31
C MET A 338 -0.45 26.78 -11.62
N LYS A 339 0.21 25.73 -12.14
CA LYS A 339 1.06 25.83 -13.34
C LYS A 339 0.33 26.35 -14.59
N TYR A 340 -0.95 26.01 -14.73
CA TYR A 340 -1.78 26.38 -15.89
C TYR A 340 -3.17 26.84 -15.47
N LYS A 341 -3.60 28.02 -15.92
CA LYS A 341 -4.98 28.49 -15.73
C LYS A 341 -5.95 27.71 -16.63
N HIS A 342 -7.12 27.37 -16.10
CA HIS A 342 -8.20 26.72 -16.85
C HIS A 342 -9.39 27.69 -17.03
N PRO A 343 -9.98 27.85 -18.23
CA PRO A 343 -11.01 28.87 -18.48
C PRO A 343 -12.23 28.77 -17.55
N GLU A 344 -12.66 27.55 -17.26
CA GLU A 344 -13.81 27.26 -16.38
C GLU A 344 -13.43 27.10 -14.89
N GLY A 345 -12.20 27.45 -14.50
CA GLY A 345 -11.65 27.12 -13.19
C GLY A 345 -11.37 25.62 -13.01
N LYS A 346 -10.95 25.25 -11.80
CA LYS A 346 -10.56 23.88 -11.40
C LYS A 346 -11.28 23.41 -10.15
N PHE A 347 -11.20 22.11 -9.87
CA PHE A 347 -11.75 21.47 -8.69
C PHE A 347 -10.63 20.74 -7.92
N LEU A 348 -10.64 20.87 -6.60
CA LEU A 348 -9.84 20.04 -5.70
C LEU A 348 -10.76 19.20 -4.81
N ILE A 349 -10.70 17.89 -5.00
CA ILE A 349 -11.53 16.91 -4.30
C ILE A 349 -10.67 16.26 -3.20
N ILE A 350 -10.92 16.64 -1.94
CA ILE A 350 -10.17 16.16 -0.78
C ILE A 350 -11.00 15.08 -0.08
N GLY A 351 -10.68 13.81 -0.31
CA GLY A 351 -11.62 12.71 -0.09
C GLY A 351 -11.13 11.55 0.76
N GLY A 352 -12.01 10.56 0.85
CA GLY A 352 -11.67 9.17 1.13
C GLY A 352 -12.55 8.50 2.18
N GLY A 353 -12.27 7.22 2.41
CA GLY A 353 -13.04 6.38 3.34
C GLY A 353 -12.84 6.75 4.80
N ILE A 354 -13.74 6.28 5.67
CA ILE A 354 -13.62 6.41 7.12
C ILE A 354 -12.29 5.78 7.60
N ALA A 355 -11.34 6.59 8.07
CA ALA A 355 -10.03 6.07 8.47
C ALA A 355 -10.13 5.16 9.71
N ASN A 356 -9.27 4.15 9.77
CA ASN A 356 -9.15 3.24 10.92
C ASN A 356 -8.22 3.79 12.00
N PHE A 357 -7.09 4.41 11.61
CA PHE A 357 -6.04 4.87 12.53
C PHE A 357 -5.35 6.18 12.14
N THR A 358 -5.49 6.67 10.90
CA THR A 358 -5.02 8.00 10.49
C THR A 358 -5.75 9.09 11.29
N ASP A 359 -4.99 9.96 11.96
CA ASP A 359 -5.52 11.13 12.66
C ASP A 359 -5.89 12.22 11.64
N VAL A 360 -7.20 12.40 11.43
CA VAL A 360 -7.73 13.38 10.46
C VAL A 360 -7.40 14.82 10.89
N ALA A 361 -7.34 15.11 12.19
CA ALA A 361 -7.00 16.45 12.68
C ALA A 361 -5.52 16.78 12.48
N ALA A 362 -4.62 15.81 12.62
CA ALA A 362 -3.20 16.00 12.31
C ALA A 362 -2.99 16.22 10.80
N THR A 363 -3.51 15.33 9.95
CA THR A 363 -3.39 15.47 8.49
C THR A 363 -4.01 16.77 7.98
N PHE A 364 -5.18 17.16 8.51
CA PHE A 364 -5.82 18.42 8.10
C PHE A 364 -5.11 19.66 8.66
N THR A 365 -4.34 19.55 9.74
CA THR A 365 -3.45 20.66 10.17
C THR A 365 -2.36 20.90 9.13
N GLY A 366 -1.80 19.85 8.52
CA GLY A 366 -0.86 19.96 7.40
C GLY A 366 -1.49 20.58 6.15
N LEU A 367 -2.70 20.14 5.78
CA LEU A 367 -3.49 20.76 4.71
C LEU A 367 -3.73 22.26 4.96
N ILE A 368 -4.04 22.67 6.20
CA ILE A 368 -4.28 24.08 6.56
C ILE A 368 -3.02 24.92 6.40
N LYS A 369 -1.83 24.40 6.76
CA LYS A 369 -0.55 25.08 6.47
C LYS A 369 -0.43 25.38 4.96
N ALA A 370 -0.71 24.40 4.10
CA ALA A 370 -0.63 24.56 2.64
C ALA A 370 -1.72 25.51 2.08
N LEU A 371 -2.96 25.43 2.57
CA LEU A 371 -4.05 26.35 2.18
C LEU A 371 -3.76 27.81 2.56
N GLN A 372 -2.98 28.05 3.63
CA GLN A 372 -2.57 29.39 4.04
C GLN A 372 -1.52 29.98 3.10
N GLU A 373 -0.59 29.17 2.58
CA GLU A 373 0.43 29.64 1.62
C GLU A 373 -0.18 29.99 0.25
N TYR A 374 -1.12 29.19 -0.25
CA TYR A 374 -1.69 29.32 -1.61
C TYR A 374 -3.07 30.01 -1.65
N ALA A 375 -3.47 30.69 -0.58
CA ALA A 375 -4.84 31.19 -0.41
C ALA A 375 -5.30 32.14 -1.53
N ASP A 376 -4.40 32.98 -2.04
CA ASP A 376 -4.72 33.94 -3.10
C ASP A 376 -4.61 33.32 -4.51
N ASP A 377 -3.64 32.43 -4.74
CA ASP A 377 -3.54 31.65 -5.98
C ASP A 377 -4.80 30.79 -6.22
N ILE A 378 -5.35 30.19 -5.16
CA ILE A 378 -6.60 29.39 -5.19
C ILE A 378 -7.77 30.24 -5.70
N LYS A 379 -7.86 31.51 -5.27
CA LYS A 379 -8.90 32.45 -5.71
C LYS A 379 -8.67 32.88 -7.17
N GLU A 380 -7.44 33.23 -7.53
CA GLU A 380 -7.10 33.69 -8.88
C GLU A 380 -7.34 32.59 -9.94
N ASN A 381 -7.02 31.34 -9.60
CA ASN A 381 -7.26 30.18 -10.46
C ASN A 381 -8.71 29.64 -10.37
N LYS A 382 -9.60 30.30 -9.61
CA LYS A 382 -11.01 29.94 -9.42
C LYS A 382 -11.20 28.47 -8.98
N ILE A 383 -10.38 28.02 -8.03
CA ILE A 383 -10.37 26.62 -7.60
C ILE A 383 -11.46 26.40 -6.55
N LYS A 384 -12.39 25.48 -6.84
CA LYS A 384 -13.43 25.05 -5.91
C LYS A 384 -12.94 23.82 -5.12
N ILE A 385 -13.00 23.88 -3.80
CA ILE A 385 -12.53 22.80 -2.91
C ILE A 385 -13.72 22.16 -2.19
N LEU A 386 -13.86 20.84 -2.32
CA LEU A 386 -14.85 20.04 -1.60
C LEU A 386 -14.15 18.94 -0.80
N ILE A 387 -14.58 18.77 0.45
CA ILE A 387 -13.95 17.84 1.40
C ILE A 387 -14.98 16.84 1.93
N ARG A 388 -14.67 15.54 1.85
CA ARG A 388 -15.41 14.49 2.56
C ARG A 388 -14.42 13.62 3.32
N ARG A 389 -14.46 13.65 4.66
CA ARG A 389 -13.54 12.84 5.47
C ARG A 389 -14.11 12.44 6.82
N ALA A 390 -13.70 11.26 7.29
CA ALA A 390 -14.08 10.67 8.56
C ALA A 390 -12.96 9.77 9.11
N GLY A 391 -13.07 9.39 10.40
CA GLY A 391 -12.07 8.60 11.13
C GLY A 391 -11.64 9.28 12.44
N PRO A 392 -10.52 8.85 13.06
CA PRO A 392 -10.00 9.46 14.28
C PRO A 392 -9.89 10.99 14.18
N ASN A 393 -10.47 11.69 15.14
CA ASN A 393 -10.45 13.15 15.30
C ASN A 393 -11.06 13.95 14.12
N TYR A 394 -11.88 13.32 13.27
CA TYR A 394 -12.42 13.98 12.06
C TYR A 394 -13.20 15.27 12.33
N LEU A 395 -13.98 15.32 13.42
CA LEU A 395 -14.78 16.49 13.79
C LEU A 395 -13.89 17.71 14.09
N GLU A 396 -12.76 17.51 14.77
CA GLU A 396 -11.76 18.55 15.01
C GLU A 396 -11.11 19.01 13.69
N GLY A 397 -10.76 18.06 12.82
CA GLY A 397 -10.20 18.34 11.50
C GLY A 397 -11.14 19.18 10.62
N LEU A 398 -12.41 18.77 10.46
CA LEU A 398 -13.40 19.48 9.65
C LEU A 398 -13.67 20.89 10.21
N ARG A 399 -13.81 21.05 11.53
CA ARG A 399 -13.96 22.36 12.19
C ARG A 399 -12.76 23.28 11.89
N LYS A 400 -11.53 22.77 12.03
CA LYS A 400 -10.30 23.53 11.76
C LYS A 400 -10.23 23.99 10.30
N VAL A 401 -10.54 23.10 9.35
CA VAL A 401 -10.51 23.46 7.91
C VAL A 401 -11.63 24.46 7.58
N LYS A 402 -12.82 24.32 8.18
CA LYS A 402 -13.90 25.30 7.98
C LYS A 402 -13.51 26.68 8.50
N ALA A 403 -13.02 26.77 9.73
CA ALA A 403 -12.53 28.04 10.29
C ALA A 403 -11.38 28.65 9.49
N ALA A 404 -10.46 27.84 8.95
CA ALA A 404 -9.41 28.30 8.06
C ALA A 404 -9.97 28.81 6.71
N SER A 405 -10.90 28.07 6.10
CA SER A 405 -11.61 28.47 4.87
C SER A 405 -12.30 29.82 5.03
N ASP A 406 -13.03 30.00 6.12
CA ASP A 406 -13.82 31.21 6.38
C ASP A 406 -12.89 32.41 6.65
N LYS A 407 -11.78 32.20 7.38
CA LYS A 407 -10.73 33.22 7.58
C LYS A 407 -10.02 33.62 6.27
N LEU A 408 -9.76 32.66 5.38
CA LEU A 408 -9.03 32.87 4.13
C LEU A 408 -9.93 33.32 2.96
N GLY A 409 -11.26 33.19 3.10
CA GLY A 409 -12.23 33.49 2.05
C GLY A 409 -12.27 32.47 0.91
N LEU A 410 -12.02 31.18 1.20
CA LEU A 410 -11.89 30.13 0.18
C LEU A 410 -13.21 29.41 -0.17
N GLY A 411 -14.26 29.57 0.64
CA GLY A 411 -15.59 29.00 0.37
C GLY A 411 -15.64 27.47 0.36
N ILE A 412 -14.72 26.79 1.07
CA ILE A 412 -14.61 25.33 1.09
C ILE A 412 -15.89 24.71 1.68
N LYS A 413 -16.37 23.65 1.03
CA LYS A 413 -17.48 22.81 1.52
C LYS A 413 -16.94 21.56 2.21
N VAL A 414 -17.43 21.29 3.42
CA VAL A 414 -16.96 20.19 4.27
C VAL A 414 -18.09 19.22 4.60
N TYR A 415 -17.81 17.91 4.51
CA TYR A 415 -18.75 16.82 4.72
C TYR A 415 -18.12 15.69 5.54
N GLY A 416 -18.93 15.01 6.35
CA GLY A 416 -18.50 13.96 7.27
C GLY A 416 -18.94 12.55 6.82
N PRO A 417 -19.00 11.58 7.76
CA PRO A 417 -19.39 10.19 7.48
C PRO A 417 -20.90 10.00 7.25
N GLU A 418 -21.72 11.01 7.54
CA GLU A 418 -23.14 11.06 7.17
C GLU A 418 -23.37 11.17 5.66
N THR A 419 -22.42 11.78 4.96
CA THR A 419 -22.40 11.94 3.50
C THR A 419 -21.72 10.74 2.83
N HIS A 420 -22.31 10.22 1.75
CA HIS A 420 -21.72 9.10 0.99
C HIS A 420 -20.35 9.50 0.42
N ILE A 421 -19.39 8.56 0.44
CA ILE A 421 -17.98 8.81 0.12
C ILE A 421 -17.78 9.58 -1.20
N THR A 422 -18.40 9.14 -2.28
CA THR A 422 -18.25 9.73 -3.62
C THR A 422 -19.20 10.90 -3.92
N ALA A 423 -20.16 11.22 -3.04
CA ALA A 423 -21.21 12.20 -3.35
C ALA A 423 -20.68 13.61 -3.63
N ILE A 424 -19.52 13.98 -3.09
CA ILE A 424 -18.90 15.29 -3.37
C ILE A 424 -18.41 15.45 -4.81
N ILE A 425 -18.28 14.37 -5.58
CA ILE A 425 -17.84 14.42 -6.98
C ILE A 425 -18.91 15.05 -7.89
N PRO A 426 -20.14 14.52 -7.99
CA PRO A 426 -21.19 15.17 -8.79
C PRO A 426 -21.56 16.56 -8.28
N MET A 427 -21.44 16.83 -6.96
CA MET A 427 -21.58 18.19 -6.40
C MET A 427 -20.47 19.14 -6.90
N ALA A 428 -19.21 18.68 -6.93
CA ALA A 428 -18.09 19.47 -7.45
C ALA A 428 -18.30 19.80 -8.93
N LEU A 429 -18.66 18.78 -9.72
CA LEU A 429 -18.92 18.89 -11.16
C LEU A 429 -20.18 19.69 -11.50
N GLY A 430 -21.02 20.06 -10.54
CA GLY A 430 -22.28 20.79 -10.76
C GLY A 430 -23.39 19.94 -11.40
N LEU A 431 -23.29 18.62 -11.31
CA LEU A 431 -24.27 17.67 -11.84
C LEU A 431 -25.44 17.43 -10.86
N VAL A 432 -25.22 17.70 -9.57
CA VAL A 432 -26.20 17.59 -8.48
C VAL A 432 -26.04 18.79 -7.55
N ASP A 433 -27.14 19.32 -7.04
CA ASP A 433 -27.12 20.42 -6.07
C ASP A 433 -26.30 20.07 -4.82
N PRO A 434 -25.48 20.99 -4.28
CA PRO A 434 -24.71 20.75 -3.06
C PRO A 434 -25.63 20.41 -1.88
N LEU A 435 -25.33 19.32 -1.18
CA LEU A 435 -26.02 19.00 0.07
C LEU A 435 -25.73 20.08 1.14
N PRO A 436 -26.68 20.33 2.08
CA PRO A 436 -26.43 21.17 3.25
C PRO A 436 -25.18 20.70 4.00
N GLU A 437 -24.34 21.64 4.43
CA GLU A 437 -23.17 21.31 5.25
C GLU A 437 -23.66 20.76 6.62
N PRO A 438 -23.07 19.67 7.13
CA PRO A 438 -23.52 19.04 8.37
C PRO A 438 -23.24 19.93 9.58
N ASP A 439 -24.05 19.80 10.63
CA ASP A 439 -23.74 20.42 11.92
C ASP A 439 -22.49 19.75 12.53
N LEU A 440 -21.40 20.51 12.59
CA LEU A 440 -20.14 20.06 13.19
C LEU A 440 -20.12 20.23 14.71
N SER A 441 -21.23 20.58 15.39
CA SER A 441 -21.29 20.72 16.86
C SER A 441 -21.11 19.39 17.61
N ALA A 442 -21.52 18.27 17.02
CA ALA A 442 -21.51 16.93 17.60
C ALA A 442 -21.01 15.87 16.58
N PRO A 443 -20.55 14.69 17.02
CA PRO A 443 -20.28 13.57 16.12
C PRO A 443 -21.58 13.02 15.49
N ALA A 444 -21.45 12.38 14.32
CA ALA A 444 -22.59 11.78 13.64
C ALA A 444 -23.10 10.54 14.41
N GLY A 445 -24.39 10.53 14.76
CA GLY A 445 -25.03 9.39 15.41
C GLY A 445 -25.21 8.17 14.47
N PRO A 446 -25.56 6.99 15.03
CA PRO A 446 -25.92 5.83 14.22
C PRO A 446 -27.14 6.13 13.34
N PRO A 447 -27.22 5.55 12.13
CA PRO A 447 -28.33 5.79 11.22
C PRO A 447 -29.64 5.27 11.85
N VAL A 448 -30.72 6.05 11.77
CA VAL A 448 -32.05 5.63 12.22
C VAL A 448 -32.69 4.83 11.08
N ARG A 449 -32.78 3.51 11.25
CA ARG A 449 -33.41 2.61 10.29
C ARG A 449 -34.75 2.12 10.83
N LYS A 450 -35.81 2.25 10.04
CA LYS A 450 -37.13 1.65 10.32
C LYS A 450 -37.09 0.17 9.92
N MET A 451 -37.69 -0.69 10.74
CA MET A 451 -37.92 -2.09 10.39
C MET A 451 -38.86 -2.22 9.19
N ILE A 452 -38.71 -3.29 8.42
CA ILE A 452 -39.53 -3.57 7.24
C ILE A 452 -40.88 -4.14 7.70
N ASP A 453 -41.99 -3.51 7.30
CA ASP A 453 -43.34 -4.01 7.63
C ASP A 453 -43.67 -5.22 6.73
N LEU A 454 -43.86 -6.40 7.36
CA LEU A 454 -44.10 -7.68 6.69
C LEU A 454 -45.59 -7.95 6.36
N LYS A 455 -46.50 -6.98 6.59
CA LYS A 455 -47.94 -7.13 6.29
C LYS A 455 -48.20 -7.47 4.81
N GLY A 456 -48.38 -8.76 4.54
CA GLY A 456 -48.74 -9.30 3.23
C GLY A 456 -47.74 -10.31 2.65
N ALA A 457 -46.55 -10.44 3.22
CA ALA A 457 -45.56 -11.44 2.78
C ALA A 457 -46.00 -12.86 3.19
N LYS A 458 -46.11 -13.77 2.21
CA LYS A 458 -46.22 -15.22 2.49
C LYS A 458 -44.80 -15.77 2.64
N PRO A 459 -44.42 -16.37 3.79
CA PRO A 459 -43.11 -16.98 3.95
C PRO A 459 -42.99 -18.19 3.01
N VAL A 460 -42.11 -18.09 2.01
CA VAL A 460 -41.80 -19.20 1.09
C VAL A 460 -40.58 -19.92 1.63
N GLY A 461 -40.81 -20.76 2.64
CA GLY A 461 -39.77 -21.62 3.23
C GLY A 461 -39.22 -22.63 2.23
N LYS A 462 -38.25 -22.22 1.41
CA LYS A 462 -37.45 -23.14 0.59
C LYS A 462 -36.52 -23.89 1.53
N GLY A 463 -36.83 -25.17 1.76
CA GLY A 463 -35.93 -26.08 2.46
C GLY A 463 -34.57 -26.09 1.76
N HIS A 464 -33.59 -25.41 2.34
CA HIS A 464 -32.24 -25.39 1.80
C HIS A 464 -31.62 -26.79 1.95
N PRO A 465 -30.90 -27.31 0.95
CA PRO A 465 -30.12 -28.52 1.13
C PRO A 465 -29.13 -28.31 2.28
N PRO A 466 -28.88 -29.33 3.12
CA PRO A 466 -27.94 -29.20 4.23
C PRO A 466 -26.57 -28.75 3.72
N ALA A 467 -25.91 -27.86 4.47
CA ALA A 467 -24.56 -27.41 4.14
C ALA A 467 -23.63 -28.61 3.92
N PRO A 468 -22.78 -28.62 2.88
CA PRO A 468 -21.82 -29.70 2.65
C PRO A 468 -20.98 -29.97 3.90
N ALA A 469 -20.68 -31.25 4.17
CA ALA A 469 -19.97 -31.66 5.38
C ALA A 469 -18.66 -30.86 5.58
N GLY A 470 -18.46 -30.40 6.82
CA GLY A 470 -17.51 -29.33 7.15
C GLY A 470 -16.08 -29.57 6.64
N THR A 471 -15.58 -28.61 5.87
CA THR A 471 -14.20 -28.59 5.40
C THR A 471 -13.25 -28.14 6.51
N LYS A 472 -12.02 -28.68 6.57
CA LYS A 472 -10.99 -28.19 7.51
C LYS A 472 -10.62 -26.73 7.15
N HIS A 473 -11.07 -25.78 7.96
CA HIS A 473 -10.69 -24.38 7.85
C HIS A 473 -9.38 -24.11 8.63
N THR A 474 -8.47 -23.30 8.09
CA THR A 474 -7.21 -22.92 8.75
C THR A 474 -7.32 -21.61 9.54
N LEU A 475 -8.29 -20.75 9.24
CA LEU A 475 -8.61 -19.59 10.06
C LEU A 475 -9.48 -20.00 11.26
N VAL A 476 -9.20 -19.40 12.42
CA VAL A 476 -10.03 -19.54 13.63
C VAL A 476 -11.36 -18.85 13.38
N THR A 477 -12.47 -19.60 13.46
CA THR A 477 -13.79 -18.99 13.61
C THR A 477 -13.82 -18.21 14.92
N ALA A 478 -13.76 -16.88 14.85
CA ALA A 478 -13.71 -16.06 16.04
C ALA A 478 -15.00 -16.21 16.86
N THR A 479 -14.83 -16.30 18.19
CA THR A 479 -15.89 -16.41 19.19
C THR A 479 -15.65 -15.40 20.30
N PRO A 480 -16.64 -15.14 21.18
CA PRO A 480 -16.44 -14.30 22.37
C PRO A 480 -15.38 -14.81 23.36
N ASP A 481 -14.88 -16.04 23.20
CA ASP A 481 -13.80 -16.63 24.01
C ASP A 481 -12.43 -16.61 23.33
N THR A 482 -12.35 -16.24 22.05
CA THR A 482 -11.11 -16.20 21.27
C THR A 482 -10.14 -15.12 21.79
N THR A 483 -8.91 -15.51 22.09
CA THR A 483 -7.86 -14.61 22.59
C THR A 483 -6.64 -14.55 21.67
N SER A 484 -5.85 -13.49 21.88
CA SER A 484 -4.78 -13.03 21.01
C SER A 484 -3.56 -12.56 21.80
N ILE A 485 -2.39 -12.69 21.18
CA ILE A 485 -1.13 -12.03 21.57
C ILE A 485 -0.81 -10.97 20.52
N VAL A 486 -0.36 -9.79 20.97
CA VAL A 486 0.00 -8.67 20.09
C VAL A 486 1.52 -8.50 20.07
N TYR A 487 2.15 -8.58 18.90
CA TYR A 487 3.57 -8.32 18.72
C TYR A 487 3.80 -6.84 18.35
N GLY A 488 4.56 -6.12 19.17
CA GLY A 488 4.80 -4.68 19.09
C GLY A 488 4.13 -3.88 20.23
N MET A 489 4.76 -2.77 20.64
CA MET A 489 4.25 -1.89 21.72
C MET A 489 3.10 -0.99 21.22
N GLN A 490 1.93 -1.59 20.99
CA GLN A 490 0.79 -0.97 20.30
C GLN A 490 -0.37 -0.59 21.24
N ASN A 491 -0.07 0.18 22.28
CA ASN A 491 -1.01 0.47 23.38
C ASN A 491 -2.37 1.03 22.89
N ARG A 492 -2.38 1.91 21.87
CA ARG A 492 -3.64 2.45 21.31
C ARG A 492 -4.48 1.40 20.60
N ALA A 493 -3.85 0.47 19.89
CA ALA A 493 -4.55 -0.63 19.20
C ALA A 493 -5.10 -1.63 20.22
N VAL A 494 -4.30 -1.99 21.22
CA VAL A 494 -4.70 -2.89 22.31
C VAL A 494 -5.87 -2.30 23.10
N GLN A 495 -5.80 -1.02 23.54
CA GLN A 495 -6.93 -0.38 24.22
C GLN A 495 -8.20 -0.39 23.35
N GLY A 496 -8.08 -0.06 22.06
CA GLY A 496 -9.22 -0.12 21.13
C GLY A 496 -9.80 -1.52 20.88
N MET A 497 -9.04 -2.58 21.13
CA MET A 497 -9.55 -3.97 21.17
C MET A 497 -10.29 -4.24 22.49
N LEU A 498 -9.76 -3.81 23.63
CA LEU A 498 -10.39 -3.97 24.95
C LEU A 498 -11.72 -3.21 25.06
N ASP A 499 -11.77 -1.97 24.56
CA ASP A 499 -13.00 -1.17 24.54
C ASP A 499 -14.07 -1.81 23.65
N PHE A 500 -13.63 -2.41 22.52
CA PHE A 500 -14.50 -3.20 21.66
C PHE A 500 -15.07 -4.42 22.38
N ASP A 501 -14.22 -5.18 23.07
CA ASP A 501 -14.63 -6.36 23.83
C ASP A 501 -15.62 -6.02 24.95
N TYR A 502 -15.39 -4.90 25.66
CA TYR A 502 -16.24 -4.42 26.74
C TYR A 502 -17.64 -4.04 26.23
N MET A 503 -17.75 -3.27 25.14
CA MET A 503 -19.04 -2.98 24.50
C MET A 503 -19.75 -4.26 24.03
N CYS A 504 -19.00 -5.21 23.48
CA CYS A 504 -19.50 -6.51 23.04
C CYS A 504 -19.97 -7.39 24.22
N LYS A 505 -19.86 -6.90 25.48
CA LYS A 505 -20.23 -7.59 26.72
C LYS A 505 -19.47 -8.92 26.87
N ARG A 506 -18.23 -8.97 26.38
CA ARG A 506 -17.34 -10.13 26.57
C ARG A 506 -16.98 -10.28 28.05
N LYS A 507 -16.72 -11.52 28.47
CA LYS A 507 -16.35 -11.84 29.87
C LYS A 507 -14.86 -11.63 30.18
N LYS A 508 -14.03 -11.53 29.14
CA LYS A 508 -12.58 -11.36 29.24
C LYS A 508 -12.04 -10.52 28.05
N PRO A 509 -10.91 -9.83 28.23
CA PRO A 509 -10.09 -9.26 27.16
C PRO A 509 -9.83 -10.21 25.98
N SER A 510 -9.77 -9.66 24.76
CA SER A 510 -9.23 -10.35 23.58
C SER A 510 -7.71 -10.47 23.62
N VAL A 511 -7.01 -9.54 24.26
CA VAL A 511 -5.55 -9.52 24.34
C VAL A 511 -5.13 -10.07 25.69
N GLU A 512 -4.41 -11.19 25.67
CA GLU A 512 -3.87 -11.80 26.88
C GLU A 512 -2.47 -11.27 27.23
N ALA A 513 -1.65 -10.97 26.21
CA ALA A 513 -0.29 -10.46 26.39
C ALA A 513 0.23 -9.68 25.17
N MET A 514 1.28 -8.91 25.40
CA MET A 514 2.05 -8.24 24.36
C MET A 514 3.48 -8.81 24.28
N ILE A 515 4.10 -8.74 23.11
CA ILE A 515 5.53 -9.04 22.91
C ILE A 515 6.23 -7.78 22.43
N PHE A 516 7.32 -7.40 23.09
CA PHE A 516 8.16 -6.29 22.68
C PHE A 516 9.64 -6.58 23.03
N PRO A 517 10.50 -6.86 22.04
CA PRO A 517 11.85 -7.37 22.29
C PRO A 517 12.84 -6.31 22.81
N PHE A 518 12.50 -5.02 22.78
CA PHE A 518 13.42 -3.92 23.06
C PHE A 518 13.38 -3.36 24.49
N SER A 519 12.44 -3.79 25.35
CA SER A 519 12.38 -3.35 26.75
C SER A 519 12.13 -4.51 27.71
N GLY A 520 12.49 -4.32 28.98
CA GLY A 520 12.20 -5.29 30.04
C GLY A 520 10.70 -5.52 30.26
N CYS A 521 10.37 -6.67 30.86
CA CYS A 521 9.01 -7.20 31.05
C CYS A 521 8.20 -6.44 32.14
N LEU A 522 7.97 -5.14 31.98
CA LEU A 522 7.07 -4.36 32.84
C LEU A 522 5.63 -4.48 32.32
N PRO A 523 4.65 -4.83 33.18
CA PRO A 523 3.24 -4.80 32.80
C PRO A 523 2.78 -3.40 32.41
N VAL A 524 1.98 -3.30 31.35
CA VAL A 524 1.41 -2.04 30.86
C VAL A 524 -0.02 -1.90 31.36
N LYS A 525 -0.38 -0.67 31.77
CA LYS A 525 -1.75 -0.33 32.21
C LYS A 525 -2.69 -0.15 31.02
N PHE A 526 -3.88 -0.71 31.14
CA PHE A 526 -5.00 -0.56 30.22
C PHE A 526 -6.31 -0.38 31.00
N TYR A 527 -7.37 0.02 30.31
CA TYR A 527 -8.72 0.08 30.87
C TYR A 527 -9.59 -1.10 30.40
N TRP A 528 -10.44 -1.60 31.30
CA TRP A 528 -11.56 -2.49 31.03
C TRP A 528 -12.84 -1.79 31.49
N GLY A 529 -13.47 -1.06 30.57
CA GLY A 529 -14.55 -0.13 30.91
C GLY A 529 -14.03 1.03 31.79
N THR A 530 -14.35 1.01 33.08
CA THR A 530 -13.85 1.97 34.09
C THR A 530 -12.66 1.47 34.91
N GLU A 531 -12.34 0.18 34.87
CA GLU A 531 -11.33 -0.43 35.74
C GLU A 531 -9.94 -0.41 35.09
N GLU A 532 -8.88 -0.10 35.85
CA GLU A 532 -7.51 -0.29 35.38
C GLU A 532 -7.09 -1.77 35.50
N ILE A 533 -6.59 -2.35 34.41
CA ILE A 533 -6.01 -3.69 34.37
C ILE A 533 -4.53 -3.62 33.96
N LEU A 534 -3.75 -4.64 34.36
CA LEU A 534 -2.34 -4.78 33.99
C LEU A 534 -2.18 -5.91 32.97
N MET A 535 -1.59 -5.60 31.83
CA MET A 535 -1.31 -6.58 30.78
C MET A 535 0.18 -6.95 30.78
N PRO A 536 0.55 -8.24 30.77
CA PRO A 536 1.94 -8.66 30.72
C PRO A 536 2.56 -8.34 29.36
N VAL A 537 3.81 -7.89 29.40
CA VAL A 537 4.67 -7.69 28.21
C VAL A 537 5.87 -8.61 28.33
N TYR A 538 6.13 -9.38 27.27
CA TYR A 538 7.24 -10.34 27.18
C TYR A 538 8.26 -9.91 26.14
N THR A 539 9.52 -10.29 26.32
CA THR A 539 10.59 -10.04 25.33
C THR A 539 10.60 -11.05 24.18
N THR A 540 10.06 -12.25 24.38
CA THR A 540 10.09 -13.34 23.39
C THR A 540 8.71 -13.97 23.16
N THR A 541 8.45 -14.39 21.92
CA THR A 541 7.24 -15.14 21.55
C THR A 541 7.12 -16.44 22.33
N LYS A 542 8.25 -17.12 22.56
CA LYS A 542 8.34 -18.34 23.36
C LYS A 542 7.76 -18.18 24.76
N GLU A 543 8.17 -17.15 25.50
CA GLU A 543 7.70 -16.93 26.87
C GLU A 543 6.20 -16.59 26.91
N ALA A 544 5.75 -15.73 25.99
CA ALA A 544 4.35 -15.35 25.87
C ALA A 544 3.46 -16.58 25.61
N VAL A 545 3.80 -17.40 24.62
CA VAL A 545 3.04 -18.62 24.28
C VAL A 545 3.07 -19.64 25.43
N GLN A 546 4.20 -19.81 26.13
CA GLN A 546 4.29 -20.73 27.27
C GLN A 546 3.38 -20.33 28.44
N LYS A 547 3.21 -19.02 28.69
CA LYS A 547 2.33 -18.49 29.75
C LYS A 547 0.86 -18.38 29.31
N HIS A 548 0.61 -18.30 27.99
CA HIS A 548 -0.72 -18.13 27.40
C HIS A 548 -1.08 -19.23 26.38
N PRO A 549 -1.09 -20.52 26.78
CA PRO A 549 -1.23 -21.65 25.86
C PRO A 549 -2.60 -21.73 25.16
N ASN A 550 -3.62 -21.07 25.70
CA ASN A 550 -4.98 -21.04 25.13
C ASN A 550 -5.16 -19.98 24.03
N THR A 551 -4.17 -19.09 23.83
CA THR A 551 -4.24 -18.07 22.78
C THR A 551 -4.15 -18.73 21.40
N SER A 552 -5.06 -18.34 20.50
CA SER A 552 -5.15 -18.89 19.14
C SER A 552 -4.83 -17.89 18.02
N VAL A 553 -4.80 -16.59 18.33
CA VAL A 553 -4.56 -15.50 17.37
C VAL A 553 -3.25 -14.75 17.68
N PHE A 554 -2.51 -14.37 16.65
CA PHE A 554 -1.30 -13.56 16.76
C PHE A 554 -1.46 -12.31 15.89
N VAL A 555 -1.36 -11.11 16.47
CA VAL A 555 -1.48 -9.84 15.73
C VAL A 555 -0.09 -9.22 15.61
N ASN A 556 0.48 -9.27 14.41
CA ASN A 556 1.87 -8.89 14.15
C ASN A 556 1.98 -7.45 13.62
N PHE A 557 2.41 -6.53 14.48
CA PHE A 557 2.80 -5.15 14.14
C PHE A 557 4.33 -4.97 14.03
N ALA A 558 5.08 -6.04 13.73
CA ALA A 558 6.48 -5.90 13.32
C ALA A 558 6.62 -4.98 12.09
N SER A 559 7.78 -4.34 11.94
CA SER A 559 8.12 -3.59 10.72
C SER A 559 8.21 -4.55 9.53
N PHE A 560 7.99 -4.06 8.31
CA PHE A 560 8.20 -4.82 7.07
C PHE A 560 9.59 -5.49 6.98
N ARG A 561 10.58 -4.95 7.69
CA ARG A 561 11.94 -5.49 7.77
C ARG A 561 12.08 -6.75 8.64
N SER A 562 11.23 -6.92 9.66
CA SER A 562 11.29 -8.03 10.63
C SER A 562 10.04 -8.91 10.65
N VAL A 563 9.02 -8.57 9.85
CA VAL A 563 7.74 -9.29 9.80
C VAL A 563 7.87 -10.71 9.25
N HIS A 564 8.83 -10.97 8.35
CA HIS A 564 9.11 -12.30 7.80
C HIS A 564 9.58 -13.26 8.91
N GLU A 565 10.68 -12.93 9.57
CA GLU A 565 11.25 -13.73 10.68
C GLU A 565 10.25 -13.93 11.83
N THR A 566 9.60 -12.86 12.29
CA THR A 566 8.64 -12.93 13.41
C THR A 566 7.40 -13.77 13.08
N THR A 567 6.95 -13.77 11.82
CA THR A 567 5.82 -14.60 11.39
C THR A 567 6.23 -16.07 11.25
N LEU A 568 7.43 -16.35 10.71
CA LEU A 568 7.98 -17.71 10.68
C LEU A 568 8.18 -18.27 12.11
N GLU A 569 8.65 -17.45 13.06
CA GLU A 569 8.78 -17.82 14.48
C GLU A 569 7.41 -18.12 15.10
N ALA A 570 6.42 -17.23 14.93
CA ALA A 570 5.06 -17.43 15.44
C ALA A 570 4.43 -18.72 14.91
N MET A 571 4.67 -19.09 13.66
CA MET A 571 4.21 -20.36 13.09
C MET A 571 4.90 -21.61 13.66
N ASN A 572 5.94 -21.51 14.50
CA ASN A 572 6.49 -22.69 15.20
C ASN A 572 5.62 -23.14 16.38
N TYR A 573 4.70 -22.29 16.84
CA TYR A 573 3.85 -22.57 18.00
C TYR A 573 2.47 -23.10 17.59
N THR A 574 2.18 -24.36 17.93
CA THR A 574 1.00 -25.07 17.40
C THR A 574 -0.35 -24.56 17.90
N ASN A 575 -0.39 -23.78 18.99
CA ASN A 575 -1.61 -23.13 19.50
C ASN A 575 -2.00 -21.91 18.64
N LEU A 576 -1.04 -21.21 18.04
CA LEU A 576 -1.30 -20.07 17.16
C LEU A 576 -1.84 -20.59 15.82
N LYS A 577 -3.14 -20.40 15.60
CA LYS A 577 -3.87 -20.88 14.42
C LYS A 577 -4.18 -19.77 13.41
N THR A 578 -4.16 -18.50 13.83
CA THR A 578 -4.38 -17.38 12.91
C THR A 578 -3.40 -16.25 13.18
N ILE A 579 -2.72 -15.78 12.14
CA ILE A 579 -1.78 -14.65 12.23
C ILE A 579 -2.30 -13.49 11.36
N ALA A 580 -2.47 -12.32 11.97
CA ALA A 580 -2.76 -11.09 11.26
C ALA A 580 -1.46 -10.29 11.07
N ILE A 581 -1.09 -10.01 9.82
CA ILE A 581 0.15 -9.33 9.44
C ILE A 581 -0.19 -7.89 9.04
N ILE A 582 0.11 -6.92 9.91
CA ILE A 582 -0.31 -5.53 9.70
C ILE A 582 0.63 -4.78 8.73
N ALA A 583 1.92 -5.15 8.70
CA ALA A 583 2.95 -4.45 7.95
C ALA A 583 2.66 -4.35 6.44
N GLU A 584 2.77 -3.14 5.88
CA GLU A 584 2.83 -2.89 4.43
C GLU A 584 4.29 -2.77 3.95
N GLY A 585 4.54 -3.06 2.67
CA GLY A 585 5.89 -3.04 2.09
C GLY A 585 6.69 -4.33 2.32
N VAL A 586 6.01 -5.47 2.49
CA VAL A 586 6.65 -6.79 2.61
C VAL A 586 6.98 -7.34 1.21
N PRO A 587 8.23 -7.75 0.94
CA PRO A 587 8.62 -8.38 -0.32
C PRO A 587 7.72 -9.52 -0.74
N GLU A 588 7.40 -9.58 -2.03
CA GLU A 588 6.56 -10.63 -2.61
C GLU A 588 7.16 -12.01 -2.38
N GLN A 589 8.48 -12.15 -2.55
CA GLN A 589 9.20 -13.40 -2.34
C GLN A 589 9.15 -13.87 -0.87
N GLN A 590 9.31 -12.96 0.10
CA GLN A 590 9.11 -13.27 1.52
C GLN A 590 7.65 -13.62 1.82
N THR A 591 6.69 -12.94 1.19
CA THR A 591 5.26 -13.23 1.34
C THR A 591 4.92 -14.63 0.84
N ARG A 592 5.50 -15.08 -0.29
CA ARG A 592 5.34 -16.45 -0.82
C ARG A 592 5.90 -17.52 0.13
N ASP A 593 7.03 -17.26 0.75
CA ASP A 593 7.61 -18.16 1.74
C ASP A 593 6.70 -18.31 2.97
N ILE A 594 6.15 -17.20 3.49
CA ILE A 594 5.15 -17.23 4.56
C ILE A 594 3.90 -18.01 4.12
N ILE A 595 3.41 -17.83 2.88
CA ILE A 595 2.28 -18.61 2.33
C ILE A 595 2.59 -20.11 2.38
N LYS A 596 3.75 -20.53 1.84
CA LYS A 596 4.17 -21.93 1.81
C LYS A 596 4.23 -22.53 3.21
N VAL A 597 4.88 -21.86 4.16
CA VAL A 597 5.03 -22.36 5.54
C VAL A 597 3.68 -22.38 6.28
N ALA A 598 2.81 -21.38 6.07
CA ALA A 598 1.47 -21.33 6.65
C ALA A 598 0.59 -22.48 6.14
N GLU A 599 0.63 -22.78 4.85
CA GLU A 599 -0.12 -23.90 4.25
C GLU A 599 0.40 -25.25 4.74
N GLN A 600 1.73 -25.44 4.80
CA GLN A 600 2.35 -26.66 5.36
C GLN A 600 1.97 -26.93 6.82
N LYS A 601 1.79 -25.86 7.62
CA LYS A 601 1.47 -25.95 9.05
C LYS A 601 -0.03 -25.82 9.37
N GLY A 602 -0.86 -25.53 8.37
CA GLY A 602 -2.30 -25.32 8.54
C GLY A 602 -2.66 -24.06 9.35
N VAL A 603 -1.86 -23.01 9.26
CA VAL A 603 -2.07 -21.71 9.94
C VAL A 603 -2.78 -20.76 8.97
N GLY A 604 -3.87 -20.13 9.40
CA GLY A 604 -4.55 -19.09 8.63
C GLY A 604 -3.84 -17.74 8.74
N ILE A 605 -3.73 -17.00 7.65
CA ILE A 605 -3.09 -15.67 7.61
C ILE A 605 -4.08 -14.62 7.10
N ILE A 606 -4.05 -13.42 7.70
CA ILE A 606 -4.79 -12.23 7.27
C ILE A 606 -3.77 -11.11 7.03
N GLY A 607 -3.71 -10.51 5.84
CA GLY A 607 -2.62 -9.60 5.43
C GLY A 607 -1.62 -10.29 4.49
N PRO A 608 -0.39 -9.75 4.28
CA PRO A 608 0.16 -8.51 4.83
C PRO A 608 -0.57 -7.25 4.36
N ALA A 609 -0.12 -6.07 4.81
CA ALA A 609 -0.66 -4.77 4.42
C ALA A 609 -2.17 -4.61 4.73
N THR A 610 -2.63 -5.19 5.84
CA THR A 610 -4.03 -5.12 6.27
C THR A 610 -4.21 -4.38 7.59
N VAL A 611 -5.40 -3.81 7.78
CA VAL A 611 -5.85 -3.37 9.12
C VAL A 611 -6.28 -4.56 10.00
N GLY A 612 -6.61 -5.70 9.38
CA GLY A 612 -7.09 -6.92 10.03
C GLY A 612 -8.51 -7.29 9.62
N GLY A 613 -9.39 -7.39 10.61
CA GLY A 613 -10.78 -7.78 10.45
C GLY A 613 -11.57 -7.56 11.74
N ILE A 614 -12.89 -7.63 11.64
CA ILE A 614 -13.81 -7.43 12.75
C ILE A 614 -14.99 -8.39 12.65
N LYS A 615 -15.26 -9.10 13.75
CA LYS A 615 -16.45 -9.92 13.95
C LYS A 615 -17.22 -9.33 15.13
N PRO A 616 -18.23 -8.47 14.86
CA PRO A 616 -19.08 -7.86 15.89
C PRO A 616 -19.57 -8.85 16.96
N GLY A 617 -19.43 -8.46 18.23
CA GLY A 617 -19.72 -9.32 19.38
C GLY A 617 -18.63 -10.36 19.74
N CYS A 618 -17.62 -10.59 18.89
CA CYS A 618 -16.66 -11.68 19.05
C CYS A 618 -15.20 -11.22 19.16
N LEU A 619 -14.64 -10.60 18.11
CA LEU A 619 -13.23 -10.22 18.06
C LEU A 619 -13.00 -9.07 17.07
N ARG A 620 -12.13 -8.14 17.44
CA ARG A 620 -11.57 -7.10 16.57
C ARG A 620 -10.07 -7.31 16.45
N ILE A 621 -9.52 -7.24 15.25
CA ILE A 621 -8.07 -7.31 15.03
C ILE A 621 -7.51 -5.89 14.95
N GLY A 622 -6.69 -5.52 15.93
CA GLY A 622 -5.91 -4.28 15.95
C GLY A 622 -6.76 -3.02 15.76
N ASN A 623 -6.44 -2.25 14.73
CA ASN A 623 -7.06 -0.94 14.46
C ASN A 623 -8.37 -1.01 13.67
N THR A 624 -8.88 -2.21 13.33
CA THR A 624 -10.07 -2.36 12.48
C THR A 624 -11.30 -1.72 13.12
N GLY A 625 -11.97 -0.81 12.40
CA GLY A 625 -13.18 -0.13 12.85
C GLY A 625 -12.98 1.23 13.53
N GLY A 626 -11.75 1.75 13.61
CA GLY A 626 -11.48 3.10 14.14
C GLY A 626 -10.86 3.13 15.55
N MET A 627 -10.33 4.29 15.96
CA MET A 627 -9.86 4.51 17.34
C MET A 627 -11.01 4.69 18.34
N SER A 628 -10.71 4.42 19.62
CA SER A 628 -11.63 4.47 20.74
C SER A 628 -11.25 5.62 21.70
N THR A 629 -11.53 6.87 21.31
CA THR A 629 -11.13 8.07 22.09
C THR A 629 -12.29 9.03 22.37
N THR A 630 -13.22 9.16 21.43
CA THR A 630 -14.63 9.52 21.70
C THR A 630 -15.39 8.32 22.27
N GLN A 631 -16.70 8.47 22.53
CA GLN A 631 -17.62 7.33 22.73
C GLN A 631 -17.78 6.51 21.43
N LEU A 632 -16.69 5.88 21.00
CA LEU A 632 -16.69 4.80 20.01
C LEU A 632 -17.41 5.17 18.71
N ASP A 633 -17.29 6.43 18.28
CA ASP A 633 -18.13 7.05 17.25
C ASP A 633 -18.39 6.11 16.08
N ASN A 634 -17.34 5.56 15.45
CA ASN A 634 -17.51 4.68 14.30
C ASN A 634 -17.99 3.25 14.64
N ILE A 635 -17.63 2.68 15.79
CA ILE A 635 -18.13 1.36 16.21
C ILE A 635 -19.61 1.44 16.58
N VAL A 636 -20.05 2.53 17.24
CA VAL A 636 -21.46 2.78 17.57
C VAL A 636 -22.24 3.18 16.31
N MET A 637 -21.71 4.12 15.51
CA MET A 637 -22.32 4.59 14.26
C MET A 637 -22.52 3.46 13.25
N SER A 638 -21.51 2.61 13.05
CA SER A 638 -21.59 1.43 12.18
C SER A 638 -22.13 0.19 12.91
N ARG A 639 -22.61 0.34 14.17
CA ARG A 639 -23.23 -0.70 14.99
C ARG A 639 -22.42 -2.01 15.06
N LEU A 640 -21.10 -1.92 15.19
CA LEU A 640 -20.15 -3.05 15.17
C LEU A 640 -20.01 -3.75 16.53
N TYR A 641 -20.73 -3.31 17.58
CA TYR A 641 -20.74 -3.96 18.89
C TYR A 641 -21.66 -5.19 18.97
N ARG A 642 -22.43 -5.49 17.91
CA ARG A 642 -23.31 -6.67 17.81
C ARG A 642 -23.40 -7.21 16.37
N PRO A 643 -23.55 -8.52 16.17
CA PRO A 643 -23.66 -9.11 14.83
C PRO A 643 -24.95 -8.69 14.13
N GLY A 644 -24.85 -8.36 12.84
CA GLY A 644 -25.96 -8.43 11.87
C GLY A 644 -25.86 -9.70 11.00
N SER A 645 -26.37 -9.65 9.77
CA SER A 645 -26.45 -10.80 8.86
C SER A 645 -25.53 -10.70 7.63
N VAL A 646 -24.85 -9.57 7.42
CA VAL A 646 -24.04 -9.31 6.22
C VAL A 646 -22.56 -9.59 6.50
N ALA A 647 -21.94 -10.52 5.78
CA ALA A 647 -20.50 -10.76 5.89
C ALA A 647 -19.75 -10.21 4.66
N TYR A 648 -18.59 -9.56 4.85
CA TYR A 648 -17.85 -8.94 3.75
C TYR A 648 -16.35 -9.28 3.70
N VAL A 649 -15.79 -9.22 2.49
CA VAL A 649 -14.36 -9.33 2.22
C VAL A 649 -13.91 -8.18 1.31
N SER A 650 -12.81 -7.52 1.66
CA SER A 650 -12.22 -6.43 0.85
C SER A 650 -10.70 -6.52 0.80
N LYS A 651 -10.10 -6.10 -0.32
CA LYS A 651 -8.64 -5.87 -0.42
C LYS A 651 -8.18 -4.68 0.44
N SER A 652 -8.98 -3.60 0.51
CA SER A 652 -8.59 -2.35 1.17
C SER A 652 -9.02 -2.26 2.63
N GLY A 653 -8.07 -2.00 3.52
CA GLY A 653 -8.37 -1.67 4.93
C GLY A 653 -9.21 -0.40 5.09
N GLY A 654 -8.96 0.63 4.27
CA GLY A 654 -9.75 1.87 4.29
C GLY A 654 -11.19 1.65 3.84
N MET A 655 -11.40 0.99 2.70
CA MET A 655 -12.75 0.70 2.22
C MET A 655 -13.49 -0.30 3.11
N SER A 656 -12.79 -1.24 3.79
CA SER A 656 -13.45 -2.13 4.76
C SER A 656 -14.24 -1.37 5.83
N ASN A 657 -13.76 -0.19 6.23
CA ASN A 657 -14.43 0.63 7.22
C ASN A 657 -15.53 1.54 6.63
N GLU A 658 -15.43 1.88 5.34
CA GLU A 658 -16.57 2.46 4.61
C GLU A 658 -17.68 1.41 4.41
N LEU A 659 -17.33 0.15 4.14
CA LEU A 659 -18.28 -0.96 4.06
C LEU A 659 -19.01 -1.17 5.39
N ASN A 660 -18.33 -1.06 6.54
CA ASN A 660 -19.01 -1.07 7.86
C ASN A 660 -20.16 -0.04 7.91
N ASN A 661 -19.89 1.21 7.52
CA ASN A 661 -20.88 2.29 7.50
C ASN A 661 -21.99 2.09 6.46
N ILE A 662 -21.64 1.68 5.23
CA ILE A 662 -22.61 1.40 4.15
C ILE A 662 -23.53 0.23 4.56
N VAL A 663 -22.98 -0.86 5.08
CA VAL A 663 -23.75 -2.03 5.53
C VAL A 663 -24.65 -1.65 6.71
N ALA A 664 -24.14 -0.94 7.72
CA ALA A 664 -24.93 -0.50 8.88
C ALA A 664 -26.09 0.45 8.53
N ARG A 665 -25.97 1.21 7.43
CA ARG A 665 -27.04 2.09 6.91
C ARG A 665 -28.12 1.32 6.15
N ASN A 666 -27.74 0.26 5.43
CA ASN A 666 -28.60 -0.37 4.41
C ASN A 666 -29.14 -1.77 4.80
N SER A 667 -28.71 -2.35 5.93
CA SER A 667 -29.05 -3.70 6.40
C SER A 667 -29.29 -3.75 7.93
N ASP A 668 -29.23 -4.94 8.55
CA ASP A 668 -29.11 -5.11 10.02
C ASP A 668 -27.67 -4.96 10.54
N GLY A 669 -26.67 -4.89 9.67
CA GLY A 669 -25.27 -4.66 10.02
C GLY A 669 -24.33 -5.83 9.70
N VAL A 670 -23.07 -5.67 10.11
CA VAL A 670 -22.00 -6.62 9.79
C VAL A 670 -22.06 -7.85 10.70
N TYR A 671 -22.00 -9.04 10.11
CA TYR A 671 -21.77 -10.30 10.82
C TYR A 671 -20.27 -10.54 11.05
N GLU A 672 -19.48 -10.44 9.97
CA GLU A 672 -18.03 -10.61 9.98
C GLU A 672 -17.42 -9.90 8.75
N GLY A 673 -16.36 -9.14 8.97
CA GLY A 673 -15.72 -8.30 7.95
C GLY A 673 -14.21 -8.47 7.95
N VAL A 674 -13.62 -8.84 6.81
CA VAL A 674 -12.17 -9.10 6.69
C VAL A 674 -11.55 -8.20 5.62
N ALA A 675 -10.48 -7.50 5.98
CA ALA A 675 -9.57 -6.85 5.04
C ALA A 675 -8.41 -7.80 4.75
N ILE A 676 -8.21 -8.19 3.50
CA ILE A 676 -7.24 -9.25 3.14
C ILE A 676 -5.84 -8.70 2.85
N GLY A 677 -5.75 -7.41 2.56
CA GLY A 677 -4.51 -6.72 2.18
C GLY A 677 -4.34 -6.56 0.66
N PRO A 678 -3.72 -5.47 0.18
CA PRO A 678 -3.54 -5.15 -1.24
C PRO A 678 -2.26 -5.70 -1.89
N GLY A 679 -1.50 -6.56 -1.23
CA GLY A 679 -0.30 -7.18 -1.81
C GLY A 679 -0.62 -7.92 -3.12
N LEU A 680 0.27 -7.84 -4.12
CA LEU A 680 0.07 -8.49 -5.43
C LEU A 680 -0.04 -10.03 -5.33
N LYS A 681 0.50 -10.59 -4.25
CA LYS A 681 0.36 -11.99 -3.83
C LYS A 681 -0.30 -12.13 -2.44
N ALA A 682 -1.07 -11.13 -2.00
CA ALA A 682 -1.79 -11.14 -0.72
C ALA A 682 -2.62 -12.41 -0.54
N PHE A 683 -2.86 -12.80 0.70
CA PHE A 683 -3.29 -14.17 0.99
C PHE A 683 -4.66 -14.49 0.38
N ARG A 684 -4.76 -15.66 -0.26
CA ARG A 684 -5.98 -16.15 -0.91
C ARG A 684 -7.08 -16.42 0.12
N CYS A 685 -7.85 -15.38 0.38
CA CYS A 685 -9.06 -15.44 1.20
C CYS A 685 -10.28 -15.92 0.39
N LEU A 686 -10.17 -16.01 -0.93
CA LEU A 686 -11.30 -16.11 -1.86
C LEU A 686 -11.29 -17.42 -2.67
N GLN A 687 -11.27 -18.59 -2.02
CA GLN A 687 -11.66 -19.83 -2.71
C GLN A 687 -12.28 -20.88 -1.78
N VAL A 688 -12.88 -21.87 -2.41
CA VAL A 688 -13.63 -23.00 -1.88
C VAL A 688 -12.84 -24.30 -2.01
N VAL A 689 -12.98 -25.20 -1.03
CA VAL A 689 -12.33 -26.51 -1.03
C VAL A 689 -13.00 -27.51 -1.97
N TRP A 690 -12.22 -28.02 -2.93
CA TRP A 690 -12.24 -29.44 -3.31
C TRP A 690 -11.15 -30.16 -2.52
N LEU A 691 -11.53 -31.15 -1.69
CA LEU A 691 -11.13 -32.56 -1.81
C LEU A 691 -11.79 -33.41 -0.70
N THR A 692 -12.76 -34.26 -1.06
CA THR A 692 -13.02 -35.56 -0.42
C THR A 692 -13.73 -36.42 -1.48
N LEU A 693 -13.33 -37.69 -1.64
CA LEU A 693 -13.71 -38.60 -2.74
C LEU A 693 -13.07 -38.27 -4.11
N TYR A 694 -11.82 -38.69 -4.31
CA TYR A 694 -11.41 -39.56 -5.43
C TYR A 694 -9.98 -40.08 -5.19
N HIS A 695 -9.87 -41.23 -4.53
CA HIS A 695 -8.66 -42.05 -4.64
C HIS A 695 -8.76 -42.83 -5.96
N TYR A 696 -7.90 -42.53 -6.94
CA TYR A 696 -7.05 -43.49 -7.67
C TYR A 696 -6.33 -42.81 -8.86
N ARG A 697 -5.04 -43.15 -9.02
CA ARG A 697 -4.13 -42.85 -10.16
C ARG A 697 -3.55 -41.42 -10.30
N THR A 698 -2.35 -41.29 -9.73
CA THR A 698 -1.10 -40.73 -10.32
C THR A 698 -1.04 -39.29 -10.84
N SER A 699 0.12 -38.68 -10.54
CA SER A 699 0.58 -37.31 -10.87
C SER A 699 0.07 -36.20 -9.93
N ALA A 700 1.02 -35.38 -9.48
CA ALA A 700 0.88 -34.45 -8.35
C ALA A 700 0.32 -33.06 -8.76
N VAL A 701 0.30 -32.13 -7.79
CA VAL A 701 -0.11 -30.69 -7.85
C VAL A 701 -1.56 -30.39 -7.39
N LEU A 702 -1.78 -29.16 -6.87
CA LEU A 702 -3.03 -28.49 -6.41
C LEU A 702 -3.55 -28.72 -4.96
N HIS A 703 -2.88 -28.12 -3.97
CA HIS A 703 -3.31 -27.96 -2.55
C HIS A 703 -2.61 -26.72 -1.92
N VAL A 704 -3.17 -25.79 -1.10
CA VAL A 704 -4.58 -25.41 -0.73
C VAL A 704 -4.62 -23.91 -0.32
N GLY A 705 -5.45 -23.08 -0.97
CA GLY A 705 -5.68 -21.66 -0.57
C GLY A 705 -7.15 -21.25 -0.63
N LYS A 706 -7.94 -21.64 0.39
CA LYS A 706 -9.41 -21.87 0.27
C LYS A 706 -10.22 -21.58 1.56
N VAL A 707 -10.20 -20.35 2.11
CA VAL A 707 -10.63 -20.12 3.54
C VAL A 707 -11.78 -19.13 3.80
N VAL A 708 -11.68 -17.82 3.52
CA VAL A 708 -12.62 -16.83 4.11
C VAL A 708 -14.03 -16.92 3.53
N THR A 709 -14.21 -16.85 2.21
CA THR A 709 -15.56 -17.00 1.63
C THR A 709 -16.17 -18.38 1.85
N ALA A 710 -15.37 -19.43 2.05
CA ALA A 710 -15.87 -20.74 2.47
C ALA A 710 -16.44 -20.68 3.90
N THR A 711 -15.68 -20.19 4.89
CA THR A 711 -16.18 -20.02 6.27
C THR A 711 -17.44 -19.17 6.36
N LEU A 712 -17.51 -18.05 5.63
CA LEU A 712 -18.68 -17.17 5.59
C LEU A 712 -19.86 -17.78 4.82
N ALA A 713 -19.62 -18.60 3.78
CA ALA A 713 -20.65 -19.34 3.08
C ALA A 713 -21.22 -20.49 3.94
N ASP A 714 -20.41 -21.06 4.84
CA ASP A 714 -20.81 -22.21 5.68
C ASP A 714 -21.48 -21.78 6.99
N ASP A 715 -21.19 -20.59 7.53
CA ASP A 715 -21.82 -20.09 8.76
C ASP A 715 -23.32 -19.78 8.53
N PRO A 716 -24.28 -20.45 9.20
CA PRO A 716 -25.71 -20.26 8.95
C PRO A 716 -26.24 -18.88 9.36
N LYS A 717 -25.48 -18.08 10.12
CA LYS A 717 -25.87 -16.72 10.54
C LYS A 717 -25.52 -15.64 9.52
N ALA A 718 -24.48 -15.85 8.71
CA ALA A 718 -24.22 -14.97 7.56
C ALA A 718 -25.25 -15.27 6.47
N LYS A 719 -26.16 -14.34 6.16
CA LYS A 719 -27.25 -14.56 5.19
C LYS A 719 -26.95 -14.02 3.80
N MET A 720 -26.14 -12.97 3.70
CA MET A 720 -25.65 -12.41 2.45
C MET A 720 -24.15 -12.10 2.52
N LEU A 721 -23.48 -12.23 1.37
CA LEU A 721 -22.05 -11.98 1.23
C LEU A 721 -21.80 -10.72 0.40
N LEU A 722 -20.78 -9.95 0.76
CA LEU A 722 -20.36 -8.73 0.06
C LEU A 722 -18.86 -8.80 -0.29
N LEU A 723 -18.54 -8.66 -1.57
CA LEU A 723 -17.17 -8.65 -2.08
C LEU A 723 -16.83 -7.27 -2.63
N LEU A 724 -15.76 -6.67 -2.11
CA LEU A 724 -15.12 -5.50 -2.73
C LEU A 724 -13.74 -5.91 -3.27
N GLY A 725 -13.75 -6.33 -4.53
CA GLY A 725 -12.57 -6.70 -5.31
C GLY A 725 -11.89 -5.49 -5.95
N GLU A 726 -10.89 -5.74 -6.77
CA GLU A 726 -10.04 -4.69 -7.35
C GLU A 726 -9.44 -5.14 -8.69
N VAL A 727 -9.08 -4.18 -9.55
CA VAL A 727 -8.22 -4.37 -10.72
C VAL A 727 -6.93 -5.13 -10.37
N GLY A 728 -6.43 -5.94 -11.31
CA GLY A 728 -5.22 -6.75 -11.14
C GLY A 728 -5.46 -8.14 -10.54
N GLY A 729 -4.76 -9.14 -11.08
CA GLY A 729 -4.91 -10.55 -10.69
C GLY A 729 -6.27 -11.18 -11.04
N LEU A 730 -6.46 -12.45 -10.68
CA LEU A 730 -7.59 -13.28 -11.13
C LEU A 730 -8.43 -13.93 -9.99
N ASP A 731 -8.19 -13.56 -8.73
CA ASP A 731 -8.82 -14.23 -7.58
C ASP A 731 -10.36 -14.13 -7.56
N GLU A 732 -10.94 -13.11 -8.18
CA GLU A 732 -12.40 -12.97 -8.28
C GLU A 732 -13.04 -14.04 -9.23
N TYR A 733 -12.30 -14.58 -10.20
CA TYR A 733 -12.80 -15.67 -11.08
C TYR A 733 -12.92 -17.01 -10.35
N ASP A 734 -12.10 -17.23 -9.32
CA ASP A 734 -12.19 -18.44 -8.50
C ASP A 734 -13.50 -18.51 -7.68
N LEU A 735 -14.11 -17.34 -7.38
CA LEU A 735 -15.45 -17.26 -6.80
C LEU A 735 -16.55 -17.49 -7.84
N ILE A 736 -16.38 -16.96 -9.06
CA ILE A 736 -17.28 -17.22 -10.19
C ILE A 736 -17.43 -18.72 -10.41
N GLU A 737 -16.30 -19.44 -10.45
CA GLU A 737 -16.28 -20.89 -10.59
C GLU A 737 -16.91 -21.61 -9.38
N ALA A 738 -16.71 -21.11 -8.15
CA ALA A 738 -17.36 -21.66 -6.97
C ALA A 738 -18.89 -21.42 -6.94
N LYS A 739 -19.38 -20.31 -7.51
CA LYS A 739 -20.81 -20.00 -7.67
C LYS A 739 -21.45 -20.91 -8.72
N LYS A 740 -20.85 -21.00 -9.91
CA LYS A 740 -21.29 -21.90 -11.00
C LYS A 740 -21.35 -23.38 -10.58
N LYS A 741 -20.38 -23.83 -9.77
CA LYS A 741 -20.32 -25.20 -9.23
C LYS A 741 -21.27 -25.43 -8.03
N GLY A 742 -22.13 -24.47 -7.71
CA GLY A 742 -23.18 -24.62 -6.69
C GLY A 742 -22.70 -24.61 -5.24
N ARG A 743 -21.41 -24.33 -4.96
CA ARG A 743 -20.92 -24.26 -3.58
C ARG A 743 -21.43 -23.02 -2.85
N ILE A 744 -21.43 -21.87 -3.52
CA ILE A 744 -21.87 -20.60 -2.94
C ILE A 744 -23.36 -20.43 -3.26
N THR A 745 -24.22 -20.99 -2.41
CA THR A 745 -25.68 -20.91 -2.58
C THR A 745 -26.22 -19.51 -2.25
N LYS A 746 -25.69 -18.89 -1.17
CA LYS A 746 -26.07 -17.55 -0.68
C LYS A 746 -26.00 -16.46 -1.76
N PRO A 747 -26.81 -15.38 -1.64
CA PRO A 747 -26.66 -14.19 -2.47
C PRO A 747 -25.31 -13.51 -2.18
N VAL A 748 -24.63 -13.11 -3.26
CA VAL A 748 -23.35 -12.41 -3.20
C VAL A 748 -23.48 -11.10 -3.97
N ILE A 749 -23.27 -9.99 -3.28
CA ILE A 749 -23.08 -8.67 -3.90
C ILE A 749 -21.59 -8.51 -4.17
N ALA A 750 -21.22 -8.03 -5.35
CA ALA A 750 -19.81 -7.87 -5.71
C ALA A 750 -19.57 -6.63 -6.55
N TRP A 751 -18.46 -5.95 -6.28
CA TRP A 751 -17.93 -4.86 -7.10
C TRP A 751 -16.40 -4.89 -7.10
N CYS A 752 -15.79 -4.82 -8.28
CA CYS A 752 -14.37 -4.57 -8.46
C CYS A 752 -14.15 -3.08 -8.77
N VAL A 753 -13.30 -2.43 -7.98
CA VAL A 753 -12.85 -1.03 -8.21
C VAL A 753 -11.69 -0.99 -9.21
N GLY A 754 -11.51 0.13 -9.90
CA GLY A 754 -10.50 0.34 -10.95
C GLY A 754 -11.07 0.33 -12.36
N THR A 755 -12.34 0.74 -12.54
CA THR A 755 -12.99 0.92 -13.85
C THR A 755 -12.37 2.08 -14.63
N CYS A 756 -11.87 3.12 -13.97
CA CYS A 756 -11.17 4.25 -14.63
C CYS A 756 -9.89 3.84 -15.39
N ALA A 757 -9.32 2.66 -15.13
CA ALA A 757 -8.09 2.21 -15.77
C ALA A 757 -8.17 2.20 -17.31
N SER A 758 -9.35 1.88 -17.87
CA SER A 758 -9.59 1.91 -19.33
C SER A 758 -9.74 3.31 -19.92
N CYS A 759 -9.82 4.36 -19.10
CA CYS A 759 -9.89 5.75 -19.55
C CYS A 759 -8.51 6.39 -19.73
N PHE A 760 -7.44 5.75 -19.25
CA PHE A 760 -6.08 6.26 -19.32
C PHE A 760 -5.33 5.75 -20.55
N THR A 761 -4.48 6.60 -21.14
CA THR A 761 -3.69 6.30 -22.34
C THR A 761 -2.42 5.49 -22.08
N THR A 762 -2.05 5.31 -20.81
CA THR A 762 -0.86 4.57 -20.36
C THR A 762 -1.20 3.73 -19.13
N GLU A 763 -0.42 2.67 -18.88
CA GLU A 763 -0.59 1.85 -17.67
C GLU A 763 -0.37 2.69 -16.40
N VAL A 764 -1.41 2.77 -15.55
CA VAL A 764 -1.34 3.40 -14.23
C VAL A 764 -1.24 2.32 -13.16
N GLN A 765 -0.14 2.33 -12.39
CA GLN A 765 -0.03 1.58 -11.15
C GLN A 765 -0.79 2.32 -10.06
N PHE A 766 -1.88 1.74 -9.57
CA PHE A 766 -2.58 2.30 -8.40
C PHE A 766 -1.78 2.04 -7.11
N GLY A 767 -2.15 2.73 -6.02
CA GLY A 767 -1.31 2.79 -4.80
C GLY A 767 -1.08 1.44 -4.12
N HIS A 768 -2.10 0.57 -4.19
CA HIS A 768 -2.06 -0.83 -3.79
C HIS A 768 -1.10 -1.65 -4.68
N ALA A 769 -0.23 -2.45 -4.07
CA ALA A 769 0.80 -3.23 -4.77
C ALA A 769 0.24 -4.11 -5.89
N GLY A 770 -0.89 -4.79 -5.65
CA GLY A 770 -1.56 -5.69 -6.60
C GLY A 770 -2.42 -5.01 -7.66
N ALA A 771 -2.63 -3.70 -7.59
CA ALA A 771 -3.58 -2.99 -8.43
C ALA A 771 -2.95 -2.52 -9.76
N GLN A 772 -2.54 -3.49 -10.57
CA GLN A 772 -2.12 -3.35 -11.97
C GLN A 772 -2.73 -4.50 -12.78
N ALA A 773 -3.50 -4.20 -13.82
CA ALA A 773 -3.94 -5.22 -14.77
C ALA A 773 -2.82 -5.54 -15.77
N ARG A 774 -2.48 -6.83 -15.92
CA ARG A 774 -1.49 -7.31 -16.92
C ARG A 774 -2.12 -7.77 -18.24
N GLY A 775 -3.44 -7.81 -18.31
CA GLY A 775 -4.23 -8.15 -19.50
C GLY A 775 -5.73 -8.00 -19.25
N ASP A 776 -6.55 -8.10 -20.29
CA ASP A 776 -7.98 -7.74 -20.28
C ASP A 776 -8.79 -8.43 -19.16
N MET A 777 -8.51 -9.71 -18.90
CA MET A 777 -9.15 -10.49 -17.84
C MET A 777 -8.93 -9.91 -16.43
N GLU A 778 -7.82 -9.21 -16.18
CA GLU A 778 -7.50 -8.61 -14.89
C GLU A 778 -8.15 -7.23 -14.69
N THR A 779 -8.79 -6.66 -15.72
CA THR A 779 -9.48 -5.37 -15.61
C THR A 779 -10.71 -5.46 -14.71
N ALA A 780 -11.00 -4.39 -13.95
CA ALA A 780 -12.17 -4.35 -13.08
C ALA A 780 -13.48 -4.51 -13.87
N ALA A 781 -13.56 -3.93 -15.07
CA ALA A 781 -14.71 -4.03 -15.96
C ALA A 781 -14.97 -5.48 -16.42
N ALA A 782 -13.94 -6.23 -16.83
CA ALA A 782 -14.07 -7.64 -17.21
C ALA A 782 -14.54 -8.50 -16.04
N LYS A 783 -13.95 -8.30 -14.85
CA LYS A 783 -14.36 -8.99 -13.61
C LYS A 783 -15.81 -8.69 -13.25
N ASN A 784 -16.23 -7.42 -13.25
CA ASN A 784 -17.61 -7.01 -12.94
C ASN A 784 -18.61 -7.66 -13.91
N LYS A 785 -18.31 -7.66 -15.21
CA LYS A 785 -19.12 -8.35 -16.23
C LYS A 785 -19.21 -9.86 -15.96
N ALA A 786 -18.08 -10.53 -15.76
CA ALA A 786 -18.02 -11.97 -15.53
C ALA A 786 -18.74 -12.39 -14.22
N MET A 787 -18.69 -11.56 -13.17
CA MET A 787 -19.45 -11.78 -11.93
C MET A 787 -20.97 -11.62 -12.16
N LYS A 788 -21.40 -10.60 -12.92
CA LYS A 788 -22.81 -10.37 -13.27
C LYS A 788 -23.37 -11.55 -14.08
N GLU A 789 -22.62 -12.04 -15.07
CA GLU A 789 -22.96 -13.25 -15.85
C GLU A 789 -23.01 -14.53 -15.01
N ALA A 790 -22.23 -14.61 -13.92
CA ALA A 790 -22.22 -15.74 -13.00
C ALA A 790 -23.32 -15.70 -11.92
N GLY A 791 -24.23 -14.73 -11.98
CA GLY A 791 -25.34 -14.58 -11.02
C GLY A 791 -24.97 -13.93 -9.70
N PHE A 792 -23.95 -13.05 -9.69
CA PHE A 792 -23.68 -12.14 -8.58
C PHE A 792 -24.49 -10.84 -8.76
N PHE A 793 -24.86 -10.21 -7.66
CA PHE A 793 -25.48 -8.90 -7.65
C PHE A 793 -24.39 -7.83 -7.82
N VAL A 794 -24.19 -7.36 -9.06
CA VAL A 794 -23.18 -6.37 -9.41
C VAL A 794 -23.88 -5.04 -9.75
N PRO A 795 -23.67 -3.96 -8.95
CA PRO A 795 -24.18 -2.63 -9.28
C PRO A 795 -23.49 -2.08 -10.53
N ASP A 796 -24.05 -1.05 -11.15
CA ASP A 796 -23.45 -0.46 -12.36
C ASP A 796 -22.26 0.48 -12.04
N SER A 797 -22.22 1.02 -10.82
CA SER A 797 -21.16 1.91 -10.30
C SER A 797 -21.09 1.82 -8.76
N PHE A 798 -19.98 2.27 -8.15
CA PHE A 798 -19.79 2.14 -6.70
C PHE A 798 -20.84 2.93 -5.88
N ASP A 799 -21.33 4.07 -6.36
CA ASP A 799 -22.37 4.87 -5.71
C ASP A 799 -23.74 4.16 -5.62
N LYS A 800 -23.97 3.09 -6.42
CA LYS A 800 -25.17 2.24 -6.38
C LYS A 800 -25.01 1.00 -5.51
N LEU A 801 -23.84 0.78 -4.91
CA LEU A 801 -23.62 -0.30 -3.96
C LEU A 801 -24.55 -0.22 -2.71
N PRO A 802 -24.83 0.97 -2.12
CA PRO A 802 -25.80 1.09 -1.02
C PRO A 802 -27.20 0.59 -1.39
N ASP A 803 -27.71 1.01 -2.57
CA ASP A 803 -29.04 0.66 -3.07
C ASP A 803 -29.16 -0.86 -3.29
N MET A 804 -28.15 -1.46 -3.92
CA MET A 804 -28.07 -2.91 -4.15
C MET A 804 -28.05 -3.71 -2.84
N ILE A 805 -27.33 -3.24 -1.82
CA ILE A 805 -27.32 -3.86 -0.49
C ILE A 805 -28.71 -3.79 0.13
N ASN A 806 -29.37 -2.63 0.07
CA ASN A 806 -30.70 -2.47 0.65
C ASN A 806 -31.76 -3.33 -0.07
N GLN A 807 -31.69 -3.44 -1.40
CA GLN A 807 -32.58 -4.27 -2.21
C GLN A 807 -32.48 -5.76 -1.84
N VAL A 808 -31.27 -6.33 -1.88
CA VAL A 808 -31.03 -7.75 -1.57
C VAL A 808 -31.37 -8.07 -0.11
N TYR A 809 -31.00 -7.18 0.82
CA TYR A 809 -31.36 -7.32 2.22
C TYR A 809 -32.89 -7.33 2.43
N THR A 810 -33.60 -6.39 1.81
CA THR A 810 -35.07 -6.29 1.92
C THR A 810 -35.75 -7.53 1.36
N GLN A 811 -35.26 -8.08 0.25
CA GLN A 811 -35.74 -9.35 -0.30
C GLN A 811 -35.59 -10.50 0.72
N LEU A 812 -34.42 -10.66 1.35
CA LEU A 812 -34.19 -11.72 2.34
C LEU A 812 -35.05 -11.59 3.60
N VAL A 813 -35.39 -10.36 4.02
CA VAL A 813 -36.35 -10.13 5.12
C VAL A 813 -37.77 -10.51 4.69
N MET A 814 -38.20 -10.16 3.47
CA MET A 814 -39.51 -10.53 2.94
C MET A 814 -39.67 -12.05 2.69
N GLU A 815 -38.58 -12.74 2.33
CA GLU A 815 -38.54 -14.20 2.18
C GLU A 815 -38.52 -14.93 3.53
N GLY A 816 -38.19 -14.24 4.63
CA GLY A 816 -38.09 -14.78 5.99
C GLY A 816 -36.73 -15.41 6.32
N GLU A 817 -35.73 -15.24 5.46
CA GLU A 817 -34.35 -15.72 5.68
C GLU A 817 -33.58 -14.86 6.70
N ILE A 818 -33.93 -13.57 6.80
CA ILE A 818 -33.45 -12.65 7.85
C ILE A 818 -34.65 -12.24 8.70
N VAL A 819 -34.51 -12.33 10.03
CA VAL A 819 -35.50 -11.85 11.00
C VAL A 819 -34.90 -10.68 11.75
N GLU A 820 -35.47 -9.48 11.58
CA GLU A 820 -34.94 -8.27 12.19
C GLU A 820 -35.17 -8.27 13.71
N THR A 821 -34.10 -8.16 14.50
CA THR A 821 -34.17 -7.97 15.95
C THR A 821 -34.21 -6.48 16.31
N PRO A 822 -35.00 -6.05 17.30
CA PRO A 822 -34.93 -4.69 17.83
C PRO A 822 -33.50 -4.34 18.28
N GLU A 823 -33.06 -3.13 17.98
CA GLU A 823 -31.74 -2.64 18.41
C GLU A 823 -31.71 -2.53 19.94
N GLY A 824 -30.68 -3.12 20.57
CA GLY A 824 -30.50 -3.05 22.02
C GLY A 824 -29.94 -1.70 22.48
N GLU A 825 -29.80 -1.53 23.80
CA GLU A 825 -29.14 -0.35 24.36
C GLU A 825 -27.68 -0.23 23.89
N THR A 826 -27.32 0.94 23.36
CA THR A 826 -25.95 1.29 23.00
C THR A 826 -25.04 1.20 24.23
N PRO A 827 -24.00 0.35 24.24
CA PRO A 827 -23.07 0.23 25.36
C PRO A 827 -22.40 1.57 25.67
N GLN A 828 -22.48 2.01 26.92
CA GLN A 828 -21.82 3.23 27.38
C GLN A 828 -20.40 2.92 27.85
N VAL A 829 -19.42 3.56 27.22
CA VAL A 829 -18.03 3.59 27.68
C VAL A 829 -17.70 5.03 28.10
N PRO A 830 -16.97 5.25 29.21
CA PRO A 830 -16.54 6.58 29.62
C PRO A 830 -15.71 7.26 28.51
N MET A 831 -15.89 8.57 28.35
CA MET A 831 -15.06 9.35 27.42
C MET A 831 -13.66 9.57 28.00
N ASP A 832 -12.62 9.40 27.18
CA ASP A 832 -11.23 9.64 27.60
C ASP A 832 -11.05 11.10 28.08
N TYR A 833 -10.39 11.27 29.24
CA TYR A 833 -10.10 12.59 29.83
C TYR A 833 -9.37 13.54 28.85
N THR A 834 -8.38 13.04 28.10
CA THR A 834 -7.63 13.82 27.12
C THR A 834 -8.53 14.32 26.00
N TRP A 835 -9.53 13.52 25.62
CA TRP A 835 -10.49 13.86 24.59
C TRP A 835 -11.56 14.84 25.09
N ALA A 836 -12.19 14.57 26.23
CA ALA A 836 -13.14 15.49 26.85
C ALA A 836 -12.52 16.88 27.12
N LYS A 837 -11.23 16.93 27.46
CA LYS A 837 -10.46 18.17 27.57
C LYS A 837 -10.26 18.86 26.21
N LYS A 838 -9.94 18.13 25.14
CA LYS A 838 -9.80 18.67 23.77
C LYS A 838 -11.10 19.27 23.24
N LEU A 839 -12.24 18.61 23.48
CA LEU A 839 -13.56 19.13 23.13
C LEU A 839 -14.01 20.31 24.01
N GLY A 840 -13.29 20.65 25.08
CA GLY A 840 -13.67 21.69 26.02
C GLY A 840 -14.82 21.32 26.96
N MET A 841 -15.25 20.05 26.97
CA MET A 841 -16.33 19.54 27.82
C MET A 841 -15.95 19.55 29.31
N ILE A 842 -14.65 19.42 29.62
CA ILE A 842 -14.12 19.48 30.97
C ILE A 842 -12.95 20.46 31.07
N ARG A 843 -12.88 21.17 32.21
CA ARG A 843 -11.69 21.92 32.62
C ARG A 843 -11.03 21.23 33.80
N LYS A 844 -9.72 20.99 33.69
CA LYS A 844 -8.84 20.69 34.83
C LYS A 844 -7.86 21.86 34.98
N PRO A 845 -7.68 22.42 36.19
CA PRO A 845 -6.66 23.44 36.42
C PRO A 845 -5.27 22.88 36.10
N ALA A 846 -4.36 23.75 35.67
CA ALA A 846 -2.96 23.39 35.52
C ALA A 846 -2.30 23.38 36.91
N ASN A 847 -1.73 22.24 37.30
CA ASN A 847 -1.02 22.09 38.57
C ASN A 847 0.38 22.76 38.56
N PHE A 848 0.91 23.02 37.36
CA PHE A 848 2.23 23.60 37.13
C PHE A 848 2.13 24.75 36.15
N ILE A 849 2.93 25.80 36.37
CA ILE A 849 3.05 26.96 35.49
C ILE A 849 4.54 27.12 35.19
N SER A 850 4.93 26.95 33.92
CA SER A 850 6.24 27.35 33.41
C SER A 850 6.08 28.65 32.62
N SER A 851 7.08 29.53 32.69
CA SER A 851 7.14 30.77 31.91
C SER A 851 8.56 31.07 31.39
N ILE A 852 9.45 30.07 31.37
CA ILE A 852 10.87 30.24 31.02
C ILE A 852 11.23 29.52 29.72
N SER A 853 10.58 28.39 29.43
CA SER A 853 10.73 27.63 28.20
C SER A 853 9.41 26.96 27.80
N ASP A 854 9.27 26.71 26.50
CA ASP A 854 8.21 25.88 25.93
C ASP A 854 8.82 24.97 24.85
N ASP A 855 8.74 23.66 25.09
CA ASP A 855 9.28 22.56 24.28
C ASP A 855 8.19 21.80 23.50
N ARG A 856 6.93 22.27 23.56
CA ARG A 856 5.75 21.60 22.98
C ARG A 856 5.45 22.01 21.54
N GLY A 857 6.14 23.02 21.02
CA GLY A 857 6.00 23.51 19.65
C GLY A 857 6.82 22.71 18.65
N GLU A 858 6.76 23.12 17.37
CA GLU A 858 7.67 22.63 16.31
C GLU A 858 9.15 22.96 16.64
N GLU A 859 9.37 23.97 17.48
CA GLU A 859 10.67 24.48 17.87
C GLU A 859 10.69 24.83 19.37
N LEU A 860 11.82 24.55 20.04
CA LEU A 860 12.07 24.95 21.42
C LEU A 860 12.13 26.47 21.54
N THR A 861 11.42 27.04 22.51
CA THR A 861 11.50 28.48 22.82
C THR A 861 12.02 28.73 24.23
N TYR A 862 12.84 29.78 24.37
CA TYR A 862 13.30 30.35 25.65
C TYR A 862 12.68 31.73 25.83
N CYS A 863 11.78 31.85 26.80
CA CYS A 863 10.98 33.06 27.05
C CYS A 863 10.32 33.65 25.78
N GLY A 864 9.88 32.79 24.86
CA GLY A 864 9.25 33.18 23.59
C GLY A 864 10.20 33.51 22.44
N MET A 865 11.52 33.53 22.66
CA MET A 865 12.51 33.51 21.57
C MET A 865 12.74 32.07 21.12
N SER A 866 12.72 31.79 19.82
CA SER A 866 13.01 30.45 19.30
C SER A 866 14.49 30.09 19.39
N ILE A 867 14.82 28.80 19.43
CA ILE A 867 16.22 28.36 19.53
C ILE A 867 17.04 28.74 18.29
N SER A 868 16.43 28.76 17.10
CA SER A 868 17.05 29.29 15.88
C SER A 868 17.31 30.79 15.99
N ASP A 869 16.42 31.57 16.62
CA ASP A 869 16.66 33.00 16.87
C ASP A 869 17.83 33.21 17.85
N VAL A 870 17.93 32.38 18.89
CA VAL A 870 19.02 32.40 19.88
C VAL A 870 20.38 32.23 19.20
N PHE A 871 20.51 31.27 18.28
CA PHE A 871 21.74 31.07 17.50
C PHE A 871 21.92 32.15 16.41
N THR A 872 20.88 32.51 15.67
CA THR A 872 20.94 33.50 14.57
C THR A 872 21.37 34.88 15.07
N LYS A 873 21.00 35.23 16.31
CA LYS A 873 21.32 36.52 16.96
C LYS A 873 22.57 36.46 17.84
N ASP A 874 23.27 35.32 17.85
CA ASP A 874 24.50 35.03 18.62
C ASP A 874 24.50 35.57 20.06
N ILE A 875 23.42 35.30 20.81
CA ILE A 875 23.21 35.95 22.11
C ILE A 875 24.07 35.38 23.26
N GLY A 876 24.82 34.30 23.01
CA GLY A 876 25.69 33.65 23.98
C GLY A 876 24.99 32.95 25.16
N ILE A 877 25.79 32.41 26.07
CA ILE A 877 25.32 31.74 27.29
C ILE A 877 24.68 32.77 28.23
N GLY A 878 25.25 33.97 28.34
CA GLY A 878 24.70 35.09 29.10
C GLY A 878 23.34 35.54 28.58
N GLY A 879 23.13 35.51 27.25
CA GLY A 879 21.84 35.80 26.62
C GLY A 879 20.80 34.73 26.95
N VAL A 880 21.14 33.44 26.79
CA VAL A 880 20.24 32.33 27.17
C VAL A 880 19.88 32.38 28.66
N LEU A 881 20.84 32.62 29.54
CA LEU A 881 20.59 32.83 30.97
C LEU A 881 19.68 34.03 31.22
N SER A 882 19.81 35.12 30.44
CA SER A 882 18.91 36.27 30.58
C SER A 882 17.46 35.94 30.26
N LEU A 883 17.23 35.14 29.20
CA LEU A 883 15.91 34.64 28.84
C LEU A 883 15.34 33.68 29.90
N LEU A 884 16.14 32.69 30.33
CA LEU A 884 15.68 31.64 31.25
C LEU A 884 15.49 32.14 32.69
N TRP A 885 16.41 32.95 33.22
CA TRP A 885 16.37 33.38 34.63
C TRP A 885 15.61 34.70 34.81
N PHE A 886 15.81 35.67 33.92
CA PHE A 886 15.21 37.01 34.06
C PHE A 886 13.99 37.24 33.17
N ARG A 887 13.65 36.30 32.27
CA ARG A 887 12.49 36.37 31.36
C ARG A 887 12.48 37.62 30.48
N ARG A 888 13.67 38.05 30.06
CA ARG A 888 13.91 39.17 29.15
C ARG A 888 15.29 39.09 28.55
N GLN A 889 15.44 39.51 27.29
CA GLN A 889 16.75 39.71 26.70
C GLN A 889 17.42 40.91 27.39
N LEU A 890 18.54 40.67 28.07
CA LEU A 890 19.36 41.74 28.66
C LEU A 890 20.28 42.37 27.59
N PRO A 891 20.75 43.62 27.80
CA PRO A 891 21.76 44.23 26.94
C PRO A 891 23.05 43.41 26.87
N GLU A 892 23.74 43.50 25.74
CA GLU A 892 24.95 42.70 25.45
C GLU A 892 26.07 42.86 26.49
N TYR A 893 26.22 44.05 27.08
CA TYR A 893 27.21 44.26 28.15
C TYR A 893 26.82 43.53 29.44
N CYS A 894 25.52 43.36 29.72
CA CYS A 894 25.04 42.57 30.85
C CYS A 894 25.25 41.08 30.61
N THR A 895 24.99 40.58 29.40
CA THR A 895 25.18 39.15 29.08
C THR A 895 26.66 38.78 29.12
N LYS A 896 27.53 39.62 28.57
CA LYS A 896 29.00 39.47 28.68
C LYS A 896 29.49 39.54 30.13
N PHE A 897 28.92 40.42 30.96
CA PHE A 897 29.24 40.48 32.38
C PHE A 897 28.80 39.21 33.14
N ILE A 898 27.64 38.63 32.82
CA ILE A 898 27.19 37.34 33.36
C ILE A 898 28.18 36.23 32.97
N GLU A 899 28.63 36.18 31.71
CA GLU A 899 29.63 35.22 31.25
C GLU A 899 30.98 35.40 31.96
N MET A 900 31.45 36.64 32.16
CA MET A 900 32.65 36.93 32.94
C MET A 900 32.53 36.43 34.39
N ILE A 901 31.37 36.60 35.04
CA ILE A 901 31.13 36.06 36.39
C ILE A 901 31.31 34.53 36.37
N LEU A 902 30.66 33.84 35.43
CA LEU A 902 30.77 32.37 35.31
C LEU A 902 32.22 31.92 35.13
N MET A 903 33.00 32.63 34.31
CA MET A 903 34.43 32.32 34.10
C MET A 903 35.27 32.50 35.37
N VAL A 904 35.10 33.60 36.12
CA VAL A 904 35.91 33.83 37.34
C VAL A 904 35.45 33.00 38.54
N THR A 905 34.20 32.52 38.55
CA THR A 905 33.68 31.62 39.60
C THR A 905 33.79 30.13 39.27
N ALA A 906 34.38 29.77 38.12
CA ALA A 906 34.37 28.39 37.60
C ALA A 906 35.01 27.36 38.55
N ASP A 907 36.13 27.71 39.17
CA ASP A 907 36.75 26.96 40.26
C ASP A 907 37.65 27.88 41.13
N HIS A 908 37.89 27.48 42.38
CA HIS A 908 38.84 28.12 43.29
C HIS A 908 39.70 27.08 44.04
N GLY A 909 39.96 25.93 43.40
CA GLY A 909 40.85 24.88 43.88
C GLY A 909 40.22 23.90 44.88
N PRO A 910 40.86 22.74 45.09
CA PRO A 910 40.25 21.57 45.75
C PRO A 910 40.05 21.71 47.27
N ALA A 911 40.53 22.80 47.87
CA ALA A 911 40.46 23.03 49.32
C ALA A 911 39.14 23.64 49.80
N VAL A 912 38.32 24.20 48.88
CA VAL A 912 37.00 24.73 49.24
C VAL A 912 36.01 23.59 49.49
N SER A 913 35.09 23.77 50.45
CA SER A 913 34.23 22.69 50.96
C SER A 913 33.45 21.94 49.86
N GLY A 914 32.96 22.65 48.84
CA GLY A 914 32.28 22.05 47.69
C GLY A 914 33.18 21.15 46.86
N ALA A 915 34.36 21.66 46.46
CA ALA A 915 35.32 20.89 45.68
C ALA A 915 35.86 19.68 46.47
N HIS A 916 36.17 19.86 47.76
CA HIS A 916 36.61 18.79 48.64
C HIS A 916 35.55 17.67 48.75
N ASN A 917 34.29 18.03 49.00
CA ASN A 917 33.19 17.06 49.08
C ASN A 917 32.97 16.32 47.75
N THR A 918 33.02 17.03 46.62
CA THR A 918 32.93 16.41 45.29
C THR A 918 34.07 15.43 45.03
N ILE A 919 35.32 15.80 45.39
CA ILE A 919 36.50 14.93 45.24
C ILE A 919 36.40 13.70 46.15
N VAL A 920 35.94 13.86 47.40
CA VAL A 920 35.73 12.72 48.31
C VAL A 920 34.63 11.80 47.79
N THR A 921 33.51 12.37 47.31
CA THR A 921 32.39 11.60 46.75
C THR A 921 32.77 10.87 45.46
N ALA A 922 33.54 11.50 44.58
CA ALA A 922 34.05 10.87 43.35
C ALA A 922 35.16 9.83 43.59
N ARG A 923 35.68 9.72 44.82
CA ARG A 923 36.65 8.72 45.26
C ARG A 923 36.04 7.61 46.12
N ALA A 924 34.77 7.73 46.48
CA ALA A 924 33.98 6.74 47.23
C ALA A 924 33.25 5.80 46.27
#